data_AF-A0A1T4Y0P6-F1
#
_entry.id   AF-A0A1T4Y0P6-F1
#
_cell.length_a   1.000
_cell.length_b   1.000
_cell.length_c   1.000
_cell.angle_alpha   90.00
_cell.angle_beta   90.00
_cell.angle_gamma   90.00
#
_symmetry.space_group_name_H-M   'P 1'
#
loop_
_entity.id
_entity.type
_entity.pdbx_description
1 polymer ?
#
loop_
_entity_poly.entity_id
_entity_poly.type
_entity_poly.pdbx_seq_one_letter_code
_entity_poly.pdbx_strand_id
1 'polypeptide(L)'
;MAKNFIKWSTASALLLSAASITPTIASAEQTPENNFSLTVLHSNDTHAHVANAPERAALVKKLKEQNPANLLLDAGDIFSGTLYFNEFEGEVDMKIMNYLGYDAMTFGNHEFDLGRSENGHASLAKMVKAANFPVVSANIDFSKDALFDGLQTKAITDDPKDGKIYNGIIKEVNGEKVGIFGLTTEETVSISSPDKVTFTNYITEAKEAVSAFEEAGINKIIAITHIGFDDNKAIDNDQELAKAVPEIDIIVGGHTHSNLPEPHVVNADTDPVVIVQANEYNKFLGQLDVEFDRDGVITNFNGQLHEIGGEGAEIDEGAAEILAPYTKQVEQRMASPVGATTKVFLNGLRDLGGVRAGETNLGNLITDGMLQKAKEIDSDVSIAFQNGGGIRASIDKGEVTYGEVLTVLPFGNPLAIVQLSGAELKSTFEHSVKEYPKESGGFLHVAGMKFLFDPSKPVGSRIVSLEVDGKEVVDSHMYKAATNVFTARGGDGFEALGKAYEAGRVSEPGFSDWENFADHLKSLKTVDKGIEGRIMAKVPFTDVKSGNWAYPYISDLYYRDLLNTENSAFKPGNQLTRAQATSFIVRALKLPTDSTATVPFKDLKDYAADTQNEIAAAYAHKIVKGYGDQFKPGEPVSRAQFAQMLKRAYENYTGQLYIPSVSNPFSDLGDYGKEAKEAMAMMAELDIADGDNGYYKPTASTTRQQTAKLISNFVYNTKQVKKAE
;
A
#
# COMPACT_ATOMS: atom_id res chain seq x y z
N MET A 1 40.08 41.28 30.27
CA MET A 1 41.26 41.84 29.58
C MET A 1 40.79 42.61 28.36
N ALA A 2 41.17 43.90 28.32
CA ALA A 2 41.18 44.89 27.24
C ALA A 2 40.07 44.90 26.14
N LYS A 3 39.13 45.85 26.29
CA LYS A 3 38.51 46.60 25.19
C LYS A 3 39.45 47.74 24.80
N ASN A 4 39.53 48.10 23.52
CA ASN A 4 40.01 49.43 23.10
C ASN A 4 39.09 50.03 22.03
N PHE A 5 38.43 51.10 22.43
CA PHE A 5 37.93 52.20 21.59
C PHE A 5 39.09 53.13 21.23
N ILE A 6 39.01 53.84 20.10
CA ILE A 6 39.40 55.25 19.96
C ILE A 6 38.59 55.87 18.80
N LYS A 7 37.95 57.01 19.10
CA LYS A 7 37.28 57.94 18.18
C LYS A 7 38.34 58.86 17.51
N TRP A 8 37.97 59.59 16.46
CA TRP A 8 37.81 61.07 16.47
C TRP A 8 37.54 61.61 15.04
N SER A 9 36.54 62.50 15.00
CA SER A 9 36.13 63.54 14.04
C SER A 9 37.26 64.32 13.34
N THR A 10 37.12 65.02 12.19
CA THR A 10 36.21 66.14 11.83
C THR A 10 36.36 66.57 10.33
N ALA A 11 35.36 67.33 9.84
CA ALA A 11 35.44 68.53 8.99
C ALA A 11 35.33 68.45 7.44
N SER A 12 34.44 69.32 6.96
CA SER A 12 33.97 69.59 5.61
C SER A 12 34.95 70.34 4.71
N ALA A 13 34.83 70.16 3.39
CA ALA A 13 35.19 71.15 2.38
C ALA A 13 34.24 71.07 1.17
N LEU A 14 33.52 72.17 0.92
CA LEU A 14 32.83 72.46 -0.34
C LEU A 14 33.87 72.80 -1.41
N LEU A 15 33.68 72.32 -2.65
CA LEU A 15 34.18 72.97 -3.86
C LEU A 15 33.24 72.68 -5.03
N LEU A 16 32.63 73.76 -5.55
CA LEU A 16 31.93 73.82 -6.83
C LEU A 16 32.93 73.64 -8.00
N SER A 17 32.52 72.92 -9.05
CA SER A 17 32.88 73.29 -10.42
C SER A 17 31.85 72.77 -11.42
N ALA A 18 31.44 73.68 -12.30
CA ALA A 18 30.30 73.59 -13.20
C ALA A 18 30.53 72.73 -14.45
N ALA A 19 29.38 72.39 -15.04
CA ALA A 19 29.13 71.62 -16.25
C ALA A 19 29.96 71.98 -17.49
N SER A 20 30.24 70.96 -18.30
CA SER A 20 30.31 71.08 -19.76
C SER A 20 29.49 69.95 -20.37
N ILE A 21 28.42 70.36 -21.07
CA ILE A 21 27.46 69.52 -21.78
C ILE A 21 28.09 69.10 -23.10
N THR A 22 28.15 67.78 -23.36
CA THR A 22 28.30 67.23 -24.71
C THR A 22 27.00 66.50 -25.05
N PRO A 23 26.44 66.65 -26.26
CA PRO A 23 25.19 65.99 -26.62
C PRO A 23 25.50 64.53 -26.95
N THR A 24 25.16 63.62 -26.03
CA THR A 24 25.03 62.21 -26.35
C THR A 24 23.75 62.03 -27.16
N ILE A 25 23.90 61.50 -28.36
CA ILE A 25 22.80 61.00 -29.20
C ILE A 25 22.04 60.00 -28.35
N ALA A 26 20.77 60.28 -28.06
CA ALA A 26 19.88 59.33 -27.42
C ALA A 26 19.74 58.12 -28.36
N SER A 27 20.38 57.01 -27.99
CA SER A 27 19.91 55.70 -28.40
C SER A 27 18.46 55.61 -27.94
N ALA A 28 17.55 55.26 -28.83
CA ALA A 28 16.19 54.92 -28.46
C ALA A 28 16.27 53.89 -27.32
N GLU A 29 15.78 54.27 -26.14
CA GLU A 29 15.44 53.29 -25.10
C GLU A 29 14.41 52.36 -25.74
N GLN A 30 14.80 51.11 -25.97
CA GLN A 30 13.83 50.03 -26.14
C GLN A 30 12.92 50.10 -24.92
N THR A 31 11.65 50.37 -25.16
CA THR A 31 10.60 50.25 -24.16
C THR A 31 10.66 48.81 -23.62
N PRO A 32 10.56 48.58 -22.30
CA PRO A 32 10.53 47.22 -21.77
C PRO A 32 9.42 46.45 -22.50
N GLU A 33 9.74 45.26 -23.02
CA GLU A 33 8.74 44.35 -23.56
C GLU A 33 7.73 44.08 -22.44
N ASN A 34 6.45 44.40 -22.69
CA ASN A 34 5.36 44.03 -21.78
C ASN A 34 5.15 42.52 -21.90
N ASN A 35 6.00 41.73 -21.24
CA ASN A 35 5.81 40.29 -21.09
C ASN A 35 4.74 40.05 -20.03
N PHE A 36 3.90 39.03 -20.25
CA PHE A 36 2.85 38.63 -19.32
C PHE A 36 3.36 37.50 -18.43
N SER A 37 3.47 37.74 -17.12
CA SER A 37 3.84 36.72 -16.15
C SER A 37 2.60 36.05 -15.55
N LEU A 38 2.62 34.73 -15.44
CA LEU A 38 1.58 33.92 -14.84
C LEU A 38 2.21 32.86 -13.92
N THR A 39 1.62 32.69 -12.73
CA THR A 39 1.92 31.54 -11.86
C THR A 39 0.77 30.54 -11.92
N VAL A 40 1.06 29.29 -12.29
CA VAL A 40 0.10 28.18 -12.22
C VAL A 40 0.43 27.35 -10.99
N LEU A 41 -0.44 27.42 -9.97
CA LEU A 41 -0.44 26.49 -8.85
C LEU A 41 -1.28 25.28 -9.22
N HIS A 42 -0.82 24.08 -8.93
CA HIS A 42 -1.54 22.88 -9.32
C HIS A 42 -1.43 21.71 -8.32
N SER A 43 -2.48 20.90 -8.30
CA SER A 43 -2.51 19.56 -7.70
C SER A 43 -3.10 18.54 -8.68
N ASN A 44 -2.89 17.27 -8.38
CA ASN A 44 -3.42 16.13 -9.11
C ASN A 44 -3.41 14.92 -8.17
N ASP A 45 -4.27 13.94 -8.42
CA ASP A 45 -4.24 12.63 -7.76
C ASP A 45 -4.24 12.71 -6.23
N THR A 46 -5.04 13.64 -5.66
CA THR A 46 -5.07 13.79 -4.19
C THR A 46 -5.73 12.59 -3.50
N HIS A 47 -6.58 11.84 -4.20
CA HIS A 47 -7.19 10.59 -3.73
C HIS A 47 -7.65 10.67 -2.27
N ALA A 48 -8.50 11.66 -1.97
CA ALA A 48 -9.07 11.91 -0.64
C ALA A 48 -8.05 12.02 0.52
N HIS A 49 -6.77 12.33 0.25
CA HIS A 49 -5.75 12.60 1.27
C HIS A 49 -5.90 14.03 1.80
N VAL A 50 -7.01 14.26 2.51
CA VAL A 50 -7.37 15.58 3.06
C VAL A 50 -6.76 15.86 4.43
N ALA A 51 -6.08 14.89 5.05
CA ALA A 51 -5.56 15.02 6.41
C ALA A 51 -4.56 16.19 6.57
N ASN A 52 -3.71 16.42 5.57
CA ASN A 52 -2.77 17.54 5.48
C ASN A 52 -3.26 18.68 4.56
N ALA A 53 -4.58 18.75 4.30
CA ALA A 53 -5.17 19.84 3.53
C ALA A 53 -5.03 21.23 4.21
N PRO A 54 -5.05 21.36 5.55
CA PRO A 54 -4.79 22.64 6.21
C PRO A 54 -3.39 23.20 5.91
N GLU A 55 -2.37 22.36 5.79
CA GLU A 55 -1.01 22.74 5.41
C GLU A 55 -0.94 23.15 3.94
N ARG A 56 -1.62 22.41 3.04
CA ARG A 56 -1.80 22.84 1.64
C ARG A 56 -2.45 24.22 1.59
N ALA A 57 -3.46 24.44 2.43
CA ALA A 57 -4.19 25.70 2.44
C ALA A 57 -3.33 26.89 2.86
N ALA A 58 -2.49 26.74 3.87
CA ALA A 58 -1.53 27.77 4.27
C ALA A 58 -0.55 28.09 3.13
N LEU A 59 -0.03 27.04 2.49
CA LEU A 59 0.92 27.18 1.39
C LEU A 59 0.30 27.87 0.17
N VAL A 60 -0.90 27.46 -0.26
CA VAL A 60 -1.63 28.09 -1.37
C VAL A 60 -1.86 29.57 -1.10
N LYS A 61 -2.32 29.94 0.10
CA LYS A 61 -2.55 31.35 0.45
C LYS A 61 -1.27 32.15 0.38
N LYS A 62 -0.18 31.64 0.94
CA LYS A 62 1.14 32.26 0.88
C LYS A 62 1.61 32.48 -0.56
N LEU A 63 1.48 31.49 -1.44
CA LEU A 63 1.91 31.61 -2.84
C LEU A 63 1.00 32.53 -3.65
N LYS A 64 -0.32 32.50 -3.42
CA LYS A 64 -1.26 33.45 -4.05
C LYS A 64 -0.99 34.90 -3.65
N GLU A 65 -0.59 35.15 -2.40
CA GLU A 65 -0.19 36.47 -1.91
C GLU A 65 1.13 36.95 -2.54
N GLN A 66 2.08 36.04 -2.75
CA GLN A 66 3.36 36.34 -3.38
C GLN A 66 3.23 36.61 -4.89
N ASN A 67 2.30 35.90 -5.56
CA ASN A 67 2.11 35.92 -7.00
C ASN A 67 0.66 36.27 -7.35
N PRO A 68 0.28 37.57 -7.44
CA PRO A 68 -1.12 37.97 -7.61
C PRO A 68 -1.73 37.61 -8.98
N ALA A 69 -0.90 37.42 -10.02
CA ALA A 69 -1.32 36.88 -11.31
C ALA A 69 -1.17 35.35 -11.28
N ASN A 70 -2.13 34.67 -10.66
CA ASN A 70 -2.10 33.21 -10.52
C ASN A 70 -3.39 32.52 -10.95
N LEU A 71 -3.26 31.22 -11.22
CA LEU A 71 -4.33 30.25 -11.33
C LEU A 71 -4.08 29.12 -10.33
N LEU A 72 -5.13 28.55 -9.75
CA LEU A 72 -5.07 27.30 -8.98
C LEU A 72 -5.90 26.22 -9.67
N LEU A 73 -5.22 25.19 -10.19
CA LEU A 73 -5.81 24.17 -11.05
C LEU A 73 -5.69 22.78 -10.43
N ASP A 74 -6.64 21.89 -10.71
CA ASP A 74 -6.57 20.48 -10.29
C ASP A 74 -6.73 19.53 -11.47
N ALA A 75 -5.81 18.57 -11.61
CA ALA A 75 -5.79 17.65 -12.73
C ALA A 75 -6.57 16.33 -12.48
N GLY A 76 -7.53 16.30 -11.54
CA GLY A 76 -8.42 15.16 -11.35
C GLY A 76 -7.92 14.13 -10.34
N ASP A 77 -8.73 13.09 -10.13
CA ASP A 77 -8.54 12.03 -9.13
C ASP A 77 -8.48 12.54 -7.68
N ILE A 78 -9.50 13.30 -7.30
CA ILE A 78 -9.75 13.63 -5.90
C ILE A 78 -10.53 12.50 -5.21
N PHE A 79 -11.25 11.66 -5.96
CA PHE A 79 -12.00 10.52 -5.45
C PHE A 79 -11.10 9.32 -5.11
N SER A 80 -11.67 8.43 -4.30
CA SER A 80 -11.04 7.19 -3.80
C SER A 80 -9.77 7.43 -2.97
N GLY A 81 -9.27 6.39 -2.30
CA GLY A 81 -7.96 6.42 -1.60
C GLY A 81 -7.99 6.39 -0.07
N THR A 82 -8.91 7.10 0.60
CA THR A 82 -9.00 7.09 2.07
C THR A 82 -10.43 6.98 2.57
N LEU A 83 -10.61 6.66 3.87
CA LEU A 83 -11.92 6.65 4.52
C LEU A 83 -12.71 7.96 4.37
N TYR A 84 -12.05 9.10 4.10
CA TYR A 84 -12.78 10.33 3.81
C TYR A 84 -13.65 10.20 2.56
N PHE A 85 -13.17 9.49 1.53
CA PHE A 85 -13.99 9.20 0.36
C PHE A 85 -15.10 8.21 0.69
N ASN A 86 -14.79 7.10 1.38
CA ASN A 86 -15.80 6.08 1.67
C ASN A 86 -16.95 6.60 2.54
N GLU A 87 -16.68 7.57 3.43
CA GLU A 87 -17.70 8.14 4.32
C GLU A 87 -18.40 9.37 3.73
N PHE A 88 -17.74 10.13 2.86
CA PHE A 88 -18.24 11.45 2.42
C PHE A 88 -18.30 11.66 0.90
N GLU A 89 -17.86 10.69 0.10
CA GLU A 89 -17.97 10.65 -1.36
C GLU A 89 -17.53 11.95 -2.05
N GLY A 90 -16.35 12.46 -1.65
CA GLY A 90 -15.72 13.67 -2.20
C GLY A 90 -16.23 15.00 -1.66
N GLU A 91 -17.17 15.01 -0.71
CA GLU A 91 -17.67 16.25 -0.11
C GLU A 91 -16.56 17.05 0.60
N VAL A 92 -15.64 16.38 1.28
CA VAL A 92 -14.57 17.04 2.04
C VAL A 92 -13.58 17.70 1.10
N ASP A 93 -13.15 16.99 0.06
CA ASP A 93 -12.28 17.50 -1.00
C ASP A 93 -12.86 18.76 -1.63
N MET A 94 -14.13 18.72 -2.04
CA MET A 94 -14.82 19.89 -2.61
C MET A 94 -14.89 21.07 -1.65
N LYS A 95 -15.15 20.85 -0.35
CA LYS A 95 -15.18 21.94 0.63
C LYS A 95 -13.84 22.63 0.77
N ILE A 96 -12.75 21.85 0.78
CA ILE A 96 -11.39 22.40 0.81
C ILE A 96 -11.05 23.13 -0.48
N MET A 97 -11.37 22.56 -1.65
CA MET A 97 -11.11 23.22 -2.94
C MET A 97 -11.89 24.53 -3.07
N ASN A 98 -13.17 24.54 -2.68
CA ASN A 98 -13.97 25.75 -2.64
C ASN A 98 -13.40 26.81 -1.69
N TYR A 99 -12.89 26.38 -0.53
CA TYR A 99 -12.25 27.26 0.44
C TYR A 99 -10.96 27.90 -0.11
N LEU A 100 -10.21 27.16 -0.92
CA LEU A 100 -8.96 27.62 -1.54
C LEU A 100 -9.17 28.46 -2.81
N GLY A 101 -10.38 28.44 -3.36
CA GLY A 101 -10.73 29.11 -4.60
C GLY A 101 -9.93 28.56 -5.77
N TYR A 102 -10.10 27.27 -6.06
CA TYR A 102 -9.65 26.70 -7.33
C TYR A 102 -10.34 27.41 -8.49
N ASP A 103 -9.61 27.59 -9.59
CA ASP A 103 -10.10 28.26 -10.80
C ASP A 103 -10.74 27.28 -11.78
N ALA A 104 -10.21 26.06 -11.87
CA ALA A 104 -10.78 24.96 -12.63
C ALA A 104 -10.23 23.61 -12.14
N MET A 105 -10.95 22.55 -12.50
CA MET A 105 -10.56 21.16 -12.31
C MET A 105 -10.94 20.37 -13.56
N THR A 106 -10.21 19.30 -13.90
CA THR A 106 -10.69 18.26 -14.84
C THR A 106 -11.06 16.96 -14.11
N PHE A 107 -11.74 16.05 -14.81
CA PHE A 107 -12.02 14.72 -14.25
C PHE A 107 -10.80 13.81 -14.45
N GLY A 108 -10.51 12.98 -13.45
CA GLY A 108 -9.73 11.77 -13.59
C GLY A 108 -10.62 10.53 -13.70
N ASN A 109 -10.00 9.36 -13.77
CA ASN A 109 -10.74 8.11 -13.89
C ASN A 109 -11.44 7.74 -12.57
N HIS A 110 -10.86 8.07 -11.41
CA HIS A 110 -11.42 7.69 -10.11
C HIS A 110 -12.68 8.47 -9.75
N GLU A 111 -12.96 9.60 -10.42
CA GLU A 111 -14.25 10.28 -10.32
C GLU A 111 -15.44 9.39 -10.73
N PHE A 112 -15.20 8.31 -11.50
CA PHE A 112 -16.21 7.38 -12.01
C PHE A 112 -16.33 6.07 -11.22
N ASP A 113 -15.58 5.88 -10.13
CA ASP A 113 -15.52 4.60 -9.40
C ASP A 113 -16.88 4.16 -8.84
N LEU A 114 -17.67 5.11 -8.37
CA LEU A 114 -18.99 4.85 -7.79
C LEU A 114 -20.07 4.58 -8.84
N GLY A 115 -19.79 4.68 -10.15
CA GLY A 115 -20.82 4.62 -11.18
C GLY A 115 -21.66 3.34 -11.19
N ARG A 116 -21.10 2.20 -10.73
CA ARG A 116 -21.82 0.92 -10.55
C ARG A 116 -22.41 0.69 -9.15
N SER A 117 -22.16 1.59 -8.21
CA SER A 117 -22.66 1.52 -6.83
C SER A 117 -24.14 1.95 -6.72
N GLU A 118 -24.74 1.79 -5.55
CA GLU A 118 -26.11 2.30 -5.27
C GLU A 118 -26.20 3.83 -5.47
N ASN A 119 -25.15 4.57 -5.12
CA ASN A 119 -25.08 6.02 -5.29
C ASN A 119 -24.58 6.43 -6.68
N GLY A 120 -24.16 5.48 -7.53
CA GLY A 120 -23.91 5.66 -8.96
C GLY A 120 -23.11 6.92 -9.30
N HIS A 121 -23.48 7.57 -10.41
CA HIS A 121 -23.00 8.91 -10.73
C HIS A 121 -23.71 10.04 -9.94
N ALA A 122 -24.59 9.74 -8.98
CA ALA A 122 -25.25 10.79 -8.21
C ALA A 122 -24.25 11.55 -7.34
N SER A 123 -23.25 10.85 -6.79
CA SER A 123 -22.14 11.44 -6.03
C SER A 123 -21.25 12.31 -6.93
N LEU A 124 -20.94 11.84 -8.15
CA LEU A 124 -20.20 12.62 -9.15
C LEU A 124 -20.97 13.89 -9.55
N ALA A 125 -22.26 13.79 -9.87
CA ALA A 125 -23.09 14.94 -10.19
C ALA A 125 -23.27 15.90 -9.00
N LYS A 126 -23.28 15.39 -7.75
CA LYS A 126 -23.30 16.19 -6.51
C LYS A 126 -21.99 16.94 -6.34
N MET A 127 -20.85 16.29 -6.57
CA MET A 127 -19.52 16.91 -6.53
C MET A 127 -19.46 18.08 -7.51
N VAL A 128 -19.82 17.86 -8.78
CA VAL A 128 -19.84 18.92 -9.79
C VAL A 128 -20.71 20.08 -9.32
N LYS A 129 -21.94 19.84 -8.87
CA LYS A 129 -22.85 20.91 -8.39
C LYS A 129 -22.34 21.65 -7.15
N ALA A 130 -21.46 21.03 -6.37
CA ALA A 130 -20.92 21.60 -5.15
C ALA A 130 -19.69 22.48 -5.41
N ALA A 131 -19.05 22.37 -6.58
CA ALA A 131 -17.88 23.18 -6.93
C ALA A 131 -18.25 24.67 -7.09
N ASN A 132 -17.49 25.56 -6.46
CA ASN A 132 -17.56 27.02 -6.63
C ASN A 132 -16.66 27.50 -7.78
N PHE A 133 -16.46 26.63 -8.76
CA PHE A 133 -15.65 26.85 -9.95
C PHE A 133 -16.16 25.95 -11.08
N PRO A 134 -15.85 26.25 -12.35
CA PRO A 134 -16.17 25.37 -13.47
C PRO A 134 -15.28 24.12 -13.51
N VAL A 135 -15.87 23.00 -13.90
CA VAL A 135 -15.14 21.79 -14.27
C VAL A 135 -14.91 21.81 -15.79
N VAL A 136 -13.70 21.50 -16.24
CA VAL A 136 -13.35 21.47 -17.67
C VAL A 136 -13.13 20.03 -18.13
N SER A 137 -13.74 19.66 -19.26
CA SER A 137 -13.56 18.35 -19.89
C SER A 137 -14.10 18.41 -21.32
N ALA A 138 -13.19 18.32 -22.29
CA ALA A 138 -13.50 18.39 -23.72
C ALA A 138 -13.89 17.02 -24.30
N ASN A 139 -13.35 15.93 -23.76
CA ASN A 139 -13.45 14.60 -24.35
C ASN A 139 -14.38 13.63 -23.61
N ILE A 140 -15.23 14.13 -22.70
CA ILE A 140 -16.25 13.33 -22.03
C ILE A 140 -17.64 13.72 -22.54
N ASP A 141 -18.50 12.75 -22.79
CA ASP A 141 -19.91 12.96 -23.13
C ASP A 141 -20.84 12.36 -22.07
N PHE A 142 -21.49 13.25 -21.31
CA PHE A 142 -22.48 12.89 -20.29
C PHE A 142 -23.92 12.85 -20.81
N SER A 143 -24.18 13.10 -22.11
CA SER A 143 -25.54 13.26 -22.67
C SER A 143 -26.46 12.05 -22.53
N LYS A 144 -25.89 10.87 -22.27
CA LYS A 144 -26.65 9.64 -22.02
C LYS A 144 -26.99 9.42 -20.54
N ASP A 145 -26.47 10.24 -19.65
CA ASP A 145 -26.77 10.20 -18.22
C ASP A 145 -27.62 11.40 -17.78
N ALA A 146 -28.89 11.12 -17.49
CA ALA A 146 -29.86 12.12 -17.06
C ALA A 146 -29.47 12.87 -15.77
N LEU A 147 -28.53 12.36 -14.96
CA LEU A 147 -28.02 13.07 -13.78
C LEU A 147 -27.24 14.34 -14.13
N PHE A 148 -26.73 14.42 -15.38
CA PHE A 148 -25.96 15.52 -15.92
C PHE A 148 -26.74 16.42 -16.88
N ASP A 149 -28.06 16.22 -17.02
CA ASP A 149 -28.91 17.08 -17.83
C ASP A 149 -28.77 18.55 -17.39
N GLY A 150 -28.29 19.38 -18.32
CA GLY A 150 -28.04 20.81 -18.08
C GLY A 150 -26.83 21.12 -17.18
N LEU A 151 -26.01 20.12 -16.81
CA LEU A 151 -24.71 20.34 -16.15
C LEU A 151 -23.58 20.55 -17.16
N GLN A 152 -23.60 19.82 -18.28
CA GLN A 152 -22.57 19.90 -19.31
C GLN A 152 -22.96 20.85 -20.44
N THR A 153 -22.00 21.68 -20.85
CA THR A 153 -22.05 22.51 -22.05
C THR A 153 -20.81 22.22 -22.89
N LYS A 154 -20.98 21.78 -24.14
CA LYS A 154 -19.83 21.46 -25.04
C LYS A 154 -19.17 22.70 -25.67
N ALA A 155 -19.21 23.85 -25.01
CA ALA A 155 -18.72 25.12 -25.55
C ALA A 155 -17.51 25.63 -24.77
N ILE A 156 -16.74 26.49 -25.42
CA ILE A 156 -15.80 27.40 -24.75
C ILE A 156 -16.53 28.70 -24.40
N THR A 157 -16.27 29.26 -23.22
CA THR A 157 -16.96 30.47 -22.73
C THR A 157 -16.05 31.36 -21.89
N ASP A 158 -16.24 32.68 -21.97
CA ASP A 158 -15.62 33.68 -21.09
C ASP A 158 -16.50 34.07 -19.88
N ASP A 159 -17.70 33.49 -19.77
CA ASP A 159 -18.61 33.63 -18.63
C ASP A 159 -19.01 32.25 -18.06
N PRO A 160 -18.05 31.43 -17.59
CA PRO A 160 -18.36 30.14 -17.00
C PRO A 160 -19.14 30.30 -15.69
N LYS A 161 -20.03 29.34 -15.43
CA LYS A 161 -20.76 29.24 -14.16
C LYS A 161 -20.18 28.14 -13.29
N ASP A 162 -20.11 28.42 -12.00
CA ASP A 162 -19.74 27.46 -10.97
C ASP A 162 -20.65 26.22 -11.02
N GLY A 163 -20.04 25.07 -10.74
CA GLY A 163 -20.73 23.79 -10.70
C GLY A 163 -21.36 23.36 -12.02
N LYS A 164 -20.70 23.70 -13.12
CA LYS A 164 -21.00 23.28 -14.49
C LYS A 164 -19.76 22.72 -15.17
N ILE A 165 -19.99 21.93 -16.22
CA ILE A 165 -18.95 21.28 -17.02
C ILE A 165 -18.89 21.99 -18.37
N TYR A 166 -17.69 22.39 -18.79
CA TYR A 166 -17.43 23.01 -20.09
C TYR A 166 -16.33 22.27 -20.84
N ASN A 167 -16.33 22.33 -22.18
CA ASN A 167 -15.16 21.85 -22.95
C ASN A 167 -13.93 22.69 -22.61
N GLY A 168 -14.10 24.00 -22.49
CA GLY A 168 -13.08 24.92 -22.01
C GLY A 168 -13.66 26.23 -21.49
N ILE A 169 -12.82 27.02 -20.84
CA ILE A 169 -13.17 28.33 -20.28
C ILE A 169 -12.08 29.34 -20.64
N ILE A 170 -12.45 30.62 -20.65
CA ILE A 170 -11.51 31.72 -20.82
C ILE A 170 -11.48 32.51 -19.52
N LYS A 171 -10.30 32.62 -18.90
CA LYS A 171 -10.08 33.35 -17.66
C LYS A 171 -9.27 34.60 -17.92
N GLU A 172 -9.73 35.73 -17.41
CA GLU A 172 -8.93 36.96 -17.40
C GLU A 172 -8.01 36.97 -16.16
N VAL A 173 -6.71 37.08 -16.39
CA VAL A 173 -5.68 37.15 -15.35
C VAL A 173 -4.82 38.38 -15.61
N ASN A 174 -4.89 39.36 -14.70
CA ASN A 174 -4.13 40.61 -14.79
C ASN A 174 -4.28 41.34 -16.16
N GLY A 175 -5.48 41.29 -16.75
CA GLY A 175 -5.83 41.95 -18.01
C GLY A 175 -5.55 41.14 -19.28
N GLU A 176 -4.91 39.98 -19.18
CA GLU A 176 -4.70 39.04 -20.29
C GLU A 176 -5.69 37.87 -20.21
N LYS A 177 -6.07 37.30 -21.35
CA LYS A 177 -6.99 36.15 -21.40
C LYS A 177 -6.22 34.85 -21.58
N VAL A 178 -6.53 33.86 -20.75
CA VAL A 178 -5.97 32.51 -20.77
C VAL A 178 -7.09 31.50 -21.02
N GLY A 179 -6.92 30.68 -22.05
CA GLY A 179 -7.80 29.56 -22.36
C GLY A 179 -7.44 28.33 -21.53
N ILE A 180 -8.42 27.65 -20.97
CA ILE A 180 -8.23 26.47 -20.12
C ILE A 180 -9.21 25.39 -20.56
N PHE A 181 -8.73 24.20 -20.92
CA PHE A 181 -9.59 23.05 -21.25
C PHE A 181 -9.12 21.79 -20.53
N GLY A 182 -9.99 20.78 -20.48
CA GLY A 182 -9.75 19.54 -19.74
C GLY A 182 -9.73 18.30 -20.62
N LEU A 183 -8.95 17.28 -20.26
CA LEU A 183 -8.95 15.97 -20.92
C LEU A 183 -8.84 14.85 -19.88
N THR A 184 -9.51 13.73 -20.11
CA THR A 184 -9.53 12.56 -19.23
C THR A 184 -9.27 11.29 -20.03
N THR A 185 -8.51 10.35 -19.48
CA THR A 185 -8.13 9.11 -20.19
C THR A 185 -9.32 8.33 -20.74
N GLU A 186 -9.22 7.87 -22.00
CA GLU A 186 -10.13 6.93 -22.65
C GLU A 186 -10.15 5.57 -21.92
N GLU A 187 -9.06 5.23 -21.21
CA GLU A 187 -8.94 4.01 -20.41
C GLU A 187 -9.91 3.94 -19.24
N THR A 188 -10.53 5.06 -18.85
CA THR A 188 -11.58 5.13 -17.81
C THR A 188 -12.68 4.07 -18.02
N VAL A 189 -12.98 3.72 -19.28
CA VAL A 189 -13.94 2.65 -19.64
C VAL A 189 -13.55 1.27 -19.08
N SER A 190 -12.24 1.00 -18.95
CA SER A 190 -11.67 -0.26 -18.48
C SER A 190 -11.11 -0.23 -17.05
N ILE A 191 -10.75 0.96 -16.55
CA ILE A 191 -10.08 1.14 -15.25
C ILE A 191 -10.96 1.78 -14.17
N SER A 192 -12.22 2.08 -14.50
CA SER A 192 -13.22 2.55 -13.54
C SER A 192 -14.63 2.05 -13.92
N SER A 193 -15.68 2.74 -13.49
CA SER A 193 -17.09 2.35 -13.62
C SER A 193 -17.97 3.40 -14.31
N PRO A 194 -17.63 3.93 -15.50
CA PRO A 194 -18.31 5.10 -16.09
C PRO A 194 -19.72 4.87 -16.67
N ASP A 195 -20.27 3.64 -16.60
CA ASP A 195 -21.62 3.27 -17.07
C ASP A 195 -22.02 3.87 -18.45
N LYS A 196 -22.84 4.93 -18.46
CA LYS A 196 -23.40 5.57 -19.67
C LYS A 196 -22.51 6.65 -20.27
N VAL A 197 -21.47 7.06 -19.56
CA VAL A 197 -20.56 8.14 -19.96
C VAL A 197 -19.56 7.60 -20.98
N THR A 198 -19.29 8.37 -22.03
CA THR A 198 -18.34 7.98 -23.08
C THR A 198 -17.17 8.94 -23.15
N PHE A 199 -16.00 8.40 -23.48
CA PHE A 199 -14.74 9.11 -23.62
C PHE A 199 -14.34 9.08 -25.10
N THR A 200 -13.93 10.23 -25.63
CA THR A 200 -13.47 10.38 -27.02
C THR A 200 -11.98 10.70 -27.05
N ASN A 201 -11.42 10.65 -28.26
CA ASN A 201 -9.98 10.72 -28.42
C ASN A 201 -9.39 12.08 -28.01
N TYR A 202 -8.47 12.03 -27.05
CA TYR A 202 -7.90 13.21 -26.42
C TYR A 202 -7.21 14.17 -27.42
N ILE A 203 -6.48 13.64 -28.40
CA ILE A 203 -5.80 14.46 -29.44
C ILE A 203 -6.83 15.15 -30.33
N THR A 204 -7.88 14.44 -30.73
CA THR A 204 -8.93 14.99 -31.60
C THR A 204 -9.63 16.15 -30.90
N GLU A 205 -10.06 15.93 -29.66
CA GLU A 205 -10.78 16.93 -28.86
C GLU A 205 -9.88 18.10 -28.46
N ALA A 206 -8.59 17.87 -28.20
CA ALA A 206 -7.61 18.93 -27.94
C ALA A 206 -7.46 19.87 -29.13
N LYS A 207 -7.37 19.34 -30.35
CA LYS A 207 -7.30 20.15 -31.58
C LYS A 207 -8.55 21.00 -31.78
N GLU A 208 -9.72 20.44 -31.50
CA GLU A 208 -10.98 21.20 -31.57
C GLU A 208 -11.04 22.31 -30.51
N ALA A 209 -10.61 22.03 -29.28
CA ALA A 209 -10.57 23.01 -28.20
C ALA A 209 -9.59 24.16 -28.50
N VAL A 210 -8.36 23.83 -28.92
CA VAL A 210 -7.34 24.82 -29.34
C VAL A 210 -7.86 25.69 -30.47
N SER A 211 -8.39 25.09 -31.54
CA SER A 211 -8.93 25.83 -32.68
C SER A 211 -10.03 26.80 -32.24
N ALA A 212 -10.90 26.40 -31.31
CA ALA A 212 -11.95 27.26 -30.79
C ALA A 212 -11.41 28.40 -29.90
N PHE A 213 -10.31 28.21 -29.17
CA PHE A 213 -9.62 29.29 -28.45
C PHE A 213 -8.96 30.28 -29.42
N GLU A 214 -8.27 29.81 -30.44
CA GLU A 214 -7.62 30.65 -31.45
C GLU A 214 -8.65 31.49 -32.23
N GLU A 215 -9.79 30.88 -32.61
CA GLU A 215 -10.91 31.60 -33.24
C GLU A 215 -11.50 32.70 -32.34
N ALA A 216 -11.44 32.50 -31.02
CA ALA A 216 -11.81 33.50 -30.01
C ALA A 216 -10.72 34.55 -29.74
N GLY A 217 -9.57 34.47 -30.44
CA GLY A 217 -8.43 35.36 -30.30
C GLY A 217 -7.59 35.13 -29.05
N ILE A 218 -7.64 33.92 -28.49
CA ILE A 218 -6.86 33.50 -27.32
C ILE A 218 -5.58 32.82 -27.80
N ASN A 219 -4.45 33.24 -27.25
CA ASN A 219 -3.11 32.75 -27.62
C ASN A 219 -2.29 32.25 -26.43
N LYS A 220 -2.94 32.00 -25.28
CA LYS A 220 -2.34 31.42 -24.08
C LYS A 220 -3.26 30.28 -23.65
N ILE A 221 -2.85 29.04 -23.86
CA ILE A 221 -3.71 27.86 -23.74
C ILE A 221 -3.09 26.87 -22.75
N ILE A 222 -3.87 26.56 -21.72
CA ILE A 222 -3.54 25.55 -20.70
C ILE A 222 -4.46 24.34 -20.89
N ALA A 223 -3.86 23.16 -21.05
CA ALA A 223 -4.57 21.89 -20.93
C ALA A 223 -4.41 21.36 -19.50
N ILE A 224 -5.53 21.11 -18.82
CA ILE A 224 -5.56 20.34 -17.57
C ILE A 224 -5.87 18.90 -17.96
N THR A 225 -4.98 17.96 -17.70
CA THR A 225 -5.09 16.62 -18.26
C THR A 225 -4.99 15.54 -17.19
N HIS A 226 -5.82 14.51 -17.34
CA HIS A 226 -5.77 13.28 -16.58
C HIS A 226 -5.58 12.10 -17.54
N ILE A 227 -4.53 12.17 -18.34
CA ILE A 227 -4.19 11.21 -19.41
C ILE A 227 -2.80 10.58 -19.23
N GLY A 228 -2.07 10.98 -18.19
CA GLY A 228 -0.78 10.43 -17.82
C GLY A 228 0.42 11.03 -18.56
N PHE A 229 1.48 11.32 -17.79
CA PHE A 229 2.73 11.87 -18.31
C PHE A 229 3.44 10.91 -19.30
N ASP A 230 3.62 9.65 -18.90
CA ASP A 230 4.31 8.59 -19.64
C ASP A 230 3.55 7.25 -19.63
N ASP A 231 2.22 7.32 -19.69
CA ASP A 231 1.33 6.15 -19.57
C ASP A 231 1.31 5.24 -20.82
N ASN A 232 0.21 5.21 -21.58
CA ASN A 232 0.12 4.38 -22.78
C ASN A 232 0.15 5.22 -24.04
N LYS A 233 1.33 5.36 -24.66
CA LYS A 233 1.51 6.13 -25.91
C LYS A 233 0.56 5.78 -27.06
N ALA A 234 -0.04 4.59 -27.05
CA ALA A 234 -1.01 4.18 -28.06
C ALA A 234 -2.45 4.62 -27.75
N ILE A 235 -2.75 4.97 -26.49
CA ILE A 235 -4.08 5.31 -26.01
C ILE A 235 -4.09 6.75 -25.50
N ASP A 236 -3.29 7.09 -24.49
CA ASP A 236 -3.30 8.37 -23.77
C ASP A 236 -1.91 8.72 -23.24
N ASN A 237 -1.44 9.95 -23.50
CA ASN A 237 -0.11 10.40 -23.07
C ASN A 237 0.09 11.93 -23.23
N ASP A 238 0.52 12.63 -22.18
CA ASP A 238 0.77 14.08 -22.21
C ASP A 238 1.93 14.48 -23.14
N GLN A 239 3.01 13.69 -23.21
CA GLN A 239 4.13 14.00 -24.11
C GLN A 239 3.73 13.82 -25.57
N GLU A 240 2.86 12.86 -25.89
CA GLU A 240 2.31 12.72 -27.25
C GLU A 240 1.27 13.80 -27.55
N LEU A 241 0.49 14.25 -26.56
CA LEU A 241 -0.39 15.42 -26.71
C LEU A 241 0.41 16.66 -27.12
N ALA A 242 1.46 16.98 -26.36
CA ALA A 242 2.32 18.14 -26.59
C ALA A 242 3.00 18.11 -27.98
N LYS A 243 3.31 16.92 -28.52
CA LYS A 243 3.85 16.78 -29.88
C LYS A 243 2.77 16.95 -30.95
N ALA A 244 1.57 16.45 -30.69
CA ALA A 244 0.48 16.40 -31.66
C ALA A 244 -0.31 17.71 -31.77
N VAL A 245 -0.26 18.54 -30.73
CA VAL A 245 -0.96 19.83 -30.59
C VAL A 245 0.01 20.87 -30.01
N PRO A 246 1.02 21.32 -30.80
CA PRO A 246 2.05 22.25 -30.34
C PRO A 246 1.53 23.65 -29.99
N GLU A 247 0.27 23.96 -30.30
CA GLU A 247 -0.40 25.22 -29.95
C GLU A 247 -0.85 25.28 -28.47
N ILE A 248 -0.70 24.19 -27.71
CA ILE A 248 -0.86 24.20 -26.26
C ILE A 248 0.42 24.74 -25.63
N ASP A 249 0.32 25.69 -24.71
CA ASP A 249 1.51 26.25 -24.04
C ASP A 249 1.89 25.47 -22.79
N ILE A 250 0.88 25.08 -21.99
CA ILE A 250 1.08 24.42 -20.70
C ILE A 250 0.17 23.20 -20.59
N ILE A 251 0.74 22.08 -20.15
CA ILE A 251 0.00 20.89 -19.72
C ILE A 251 0.18 20.70 -18.22
N VAL A 252 -0.92 20.75 -17.48
CA VAL A 252 -0.99 20.41 -16.05
C VAL A 252 -1.56 19.00 -15.95
N GLY A 253 -0.68 18.01 -15.76
CA GLY A 253 -1.00 16.58 -15.86
C GLY A 253 -1.34 15.89 -14.53
N GLY A 254 -1.84 14.66 -14.63
CA GLY A 254 -2.21 13.75 -13.53
C GLY A 254 -2.07 12.27 -13.90
N HIS A 255 -2.81 11.38 -13.25
CA HIS A 255 -2.98 9.94 -13.53
C HIS A 255 -1.79 9.04 -13.18
N THR A 256 -0.59 9.40 -13.65
CA THR A 256 0.63 8.57 -13.53
C THR A 256 1.38 8.76 -12.21
N HIS A 257 0.89 9.66 -11.34
CA HIS A 257 1.55 10.04 -10.07
C HIS A 257 2.99 10.55 -10.26
N SER A 258 3.30 11.08 -11.43
CA SER A 258 4.64 11.51 -11.82
C SER A 258 5.16 12.61 -10.90
N ASN A 259 6.33 12.37 -10.30
CA ASN A 259 7.05 13.36 -9.53
C ASN A 259 7.99 14.13 -10.46
N LEU A 260 7.55 15.31 -10.93
CA LEU A 260 8.30 16.20 -11.81
C LEU A 260 8.81 17.42 -11.02
N PRO A 261 9.98 17.33 -10.33
CA PRO A 261 10.52 18.45 -9.57
C PRO A 261 10.91 19.64 -10.45
N GLU A 262 11.18 19.39 -11.74
CA GLU A 262 11.44 20.39 -12.77
C GLU A 262 10.44 20.18 -13.93
N PRO A 263 9.99 21.23 -14.63
CA PRO A 263 9.09 21.08 -15.77
C PRO A 263 9.70 20.27 -16.89
N HIS A 264 8.89 19.43 -17.53
CA HIS A 264 9.29 18.73 -18.76
C HIS A 264 8.90 19.56 -19.98
N VAL A 265 9.79 19.67 -20.97
CA VAL A 265 9.56 20.52 -22.15
C VAL A 265 9.56 19.68 -23.40
N VAL A 266 8.52 19.86 -24.20
CA VAL A 266 8.41 19.35 -25.56
C VAL A 266 8.53 20.53 -26.53
N ASN A 267 9.07 20.29 -27.72
CA ASN A 267 9.25 21.32 -28.77
C ASN A 267 10.19 22.49 -28.36
N ALA A 268 11.20 22.23 -27.52
CA ALA A 268 12.13 23.25 -27.01
C ALA A 268 12.91 24.05 -28.08
N ASP A 269 13.04 23.51 -29.30
CA ASP A 269 13.70 24.20 -30.43
C ASP A 269 12.76 25.14 -31.21
N THR A 270 11.46 25.14 -30.89
CA THR A 270 10.40 25.95 -31.50
C THR A 270 9.58 26.62 -30.39
N ASP A 271 8.24 26.59 -30.46
CA ASP A 271 7.38 27.06 -29.38
C ASP A 271 7.27 25.96 -28.30
N PRO A 272 7.76 26.22 -27.07
CA PRO A 272 7.87 25.19 -26.04
C PRO A 272 6.52 24.88 -25.40
N VAL A 273 6.19 23.60 -25.30
CA VAL A 273 5.07 23.11 -24.49
C VAL A 273 5.62 22.62 -23.15
N VAL A 274 5.17 23.25 -22.06
CA VAL A 274 5.66 22.98 -20.71
C VAL A 274 4.71 22.05 -19.97
N ILE A 275 5.20 20.90 -19.52
CA ILE A 275 4.43 19.86 -18.82
C ILE A 275 4.85 19.82 -17.36
N VAL A 276 3.87 19.85 -16.46
CA VAL A 276 4.07 19.77 -14.99
C VAL A 276 3.11 18.79 -14.35
N GLN A 277 3.55 18.13 -13.27
CA GLN A 277 2.73 17.23 -12.44
C GLN A 277 3.27 17.20 -11.01
N ALA A 278 2.39 17.12 -10.02
CA ALA A 278 2.69 17.27 -8.60
C ALA A 278 2.58 15.95 -7.81
N ASN A 279 3.08 14.85 -8.37
CA ASN A 279 3.07 13.52 -7.74
C ASN A 279 1.65 13.05 -7.36
N GLU A 280 1.35 12.75 -6.09
CA GLU A 280 0.10 12.15 -5.63
C GLU A 280 -0.19 12.48 -4.15
N TYR A 281 -1.40 12.15 -3.69
CA TYR A 281 -1.80 12.03 -2.28
C TYR A 281 -1.61 13.31 -1.46
N ASN A 282 -1.73 14.46 -2.11
CA ASN A 282 -1.55 15.76 -1.47
C ASN A 282 -0.17 15.88 -0.78
N LYS A 283 0.85 15.18 -1.29
CA LYS A 283 2.24 15.27 -0.79
C LYS A 283 2.93 16.55 -1.26
N PHE A 284 2.56 17.05 -2.44
CA PHE A 284 3.15 18.24 -3.04
C PHE A 284 2.08 19.20 -3.58
N LEU A 285 2.40 20.49 -3.53
CA LEU A 285 1.74 21.52 -4.34
C LEU A 285 2.71 21.93 -5.45
N GLY A 286 2.29 21.81 -6.70
CA GLY A 286 3.07 22.27 -7.83
C GLY A 286 2.93 23.78 -8.03
N GLN A 287 4.04 24.42 -8.43
CA GLN A 287 4.10 25.81 -8.86
C GLN A 287 4.86 25.86 -10.18
N LEU A 288 4.29 26.52 -11.18
CA LEU A 288 4.93 26.86 -12.43
C LEU A 288 4.83 28.36 -12.66
N ASP A 289 5.96 29.06 -12.64
CA ASP A 289 6.04 30.47 -13.03
C ASP A 289 6.45 30.55 -14.50
N VAL A 290 5.70 31.27 -15.33
CA VAL A 290 5.93 31.42 -16.78
C VAL A 290 5.87 32.89 -17.19
N GLU A 291 6.65 33.25 -18.21
CA GLU A 291 6.61 34.53 -18.88
C GLU A 291 6.27 34.34 -20.36
N PHE A 292 5.18 34.96 -20.80
CA PHE A 292 4.72 34.98 -22.18
C PHE A 292 5.14 36.27 -22.88
N ASP A 293 5.49 36.17 -24.16
CA ASP A 293 5.54 37.34 -25.03
C ASP A 293 4.14 37.77 -25.50
N ARG A 294 4.09 38.76 -26.40
CA ARG A 294 2.83 39.29 -26.94
C ARG A 294 2.11 38.33 -27.88
N ASP A 295 2.86 37.49 -28.57
CA ASP A 295 2.30 36.51 -29.50
C ASP A 295 1.78 35.28 -28.75
N GLY A 296 2.08 35.17 -27.45
CA GLY A 296 1.59 34.12 -26.57
C GLY A 296 2.60 32.99 -26.36
N VAL A 297 3.85 33.16 -26.80
CA VAL A 297 4.89 32.15 -26.67
C VAL A 297 5.58 32.26 -25.32
N ILE A 298 5.83 31.13 -24.66
CA ILE A 298 6.59 31.09 -23.41
C ILE A 298 8.07 31.41 -23.71
N THR A 299 8.57 32.47 -23.08
CA THR A 299 9.98 32.93 -23.20
C THR A 299 10.84 32.54 -22.02
N ASN A 300 10.23 32.30 -20.86
CA ASN A 300 10.90 31.84 -19.65
C ASN A 300 9.93 31.05 -18.77
N PHE A 301 10.44 30.06 -18.04
CA PHE A 301 9.65 29.28 -17.07
C PHE A 301 10.51 28.71 -15.95
N ASN A 302 9.91 28.52 -14.78
CA ASN A 302 10.53 27.87 -13.63
C ASN A 302 9.47 27.06 -12.85
N GLY A 303 9.74 25.79 -12.59
CA GLY A 303 8.85 24.92 -11.82
C GLY A 303 9.38 24.60 -10.43
N GLN A 304 8.49 24.30 -9.51
CA GLN A 304 8.82 23.82 -8.18
C GLN A 304 7.71 22.92 -7.63
N LEU A 305 8.11 21.82 -6.98
CA LEU A 305 7.22 21.05 -6.11
C LEU A 305 7.48 21.41 -4.65
N HIS A 306 6.46 21.93 -3.98
CA HIS A 306 6.50 22.25 -2.56
C HIS A 306 5.93 21.08 -1.76
N GLU A 307 6.73 20.47 -0.89
CA GLU A 307 6.25 19.44 0.03
C GLU A 307 5.19 20.02 0.98
N ILE A 308 4.07 19.32 1.13
CA ILE A 308 2.97 19.71 2.00
C ILE A 308 3.11 18.98 3.33
N GLY A 309 3.17 19.75 4.43
CA GLY A 309 3.32 19.22 5.78
C GLY A 309 4.79 19.15 6.22
N GLY A 310 5.07 18.26 7.19
CA GLY A 310 6.39 18.13 7.81
C GLY A 310 6.57 18.96 9.08
N GLU A 311 7.75 18.83 9.71
CA GLU A 311 8.05 19.52 10.97
C GLU A 311 8.10 21.04 10.76
N GLY A 312 7.21 21.76 11.45
CA GLY A 312 7.13 23.22 11.38
C GLY A 312 6.29 23.77 10.23
N ALA A 313 5.54 22.92 9.52
CA ALA A 313 4.59 23.37 8.51
C ALA A 313 3.52 24.30 9.12
N GLU A 314 3.23 25.38 8.40
CA GLU A 314 2.14 26.29 8.77
C GLU A 314 0.79 25.60 8.49
N ILE A 315 -0.16 25.82 9.39
CA ILE A 315 -1.52 25.27 9.29
C ILE A 315 -2.49 26.43 9.07
N ASP A 316 -3.38 26.29 8.10
CA ASP A 316 -4.49 27.20 7.95
C ASP A 316 -5.66 26.80 8.86
N GLU A 317 -5.96 27.66 9.84
CA GLU A 317 -6.99 27.40 10.83
C GLU A 317 -8.40 27.24 10.22
N GLY A 318 -8.71 27.97 9.15
CA GLY A 318 -10.03 27.86 8.51
C GLY A 318 -10.23 26.53 7.79
N ALA A 319 -9.20 26.05 7.09
CA ALA A 319 -9.21 24.71 6.52
C ALA A 319 -9.24 23.62 7.60
N ALA A 320 -8.51 23.81 8.71
CA ALA A 320 -8.55 22.88 9.85
C ALA A 320 -9.94 22.80 10.49
N GLU A 321 -10.63 23.93 10.65
CA GLU A 321 -12.01 24.00 11.15
C GLU A 321 -13.01 23.27 10.23
N ILE A 322 -12.84 23.40 8.90
CA ILE A 322 -13.66 22.66 7.92
C ILE A 322 -13.46 21.15 8.07
N LEU A 323 -12.21 20.71 8.25
CA LEU A 323 -11.84 19.30 8.27
C LEU A 323 -12.20 18.59 9.60
N ALA A 324 -12.10 19.29 10.73
CA ALA A 324 -12.28 18.74 12.08
C ALA A 324 -13.52 17.84 12.28
N PRO A 325 -14.75 18.21 11.87
CA PRO A 325 -15.93 17.35 12.04
C PRO A 325 -15.88 16.05 11.21
N TYR A 326 -15.17 16.06 10.09
CA TYR A 326 -14.99 14.89 9.23
C TYR A 326 -13.93 13.95 9.80
N THR A 327 -12.79 14.50 10.25
CA THR A 327 -11.75 13.74 10.94
C THR A 327 -12.33 12.98 12.14
N LYS A 328 -13.17 13.64 12.95
CA LYS A 328 -13.83 12.99 14.08
C LYS A 328 -14.71 11.81 13.67
N GLN A 329 -15.42 11.91 12.55
CA GLN A 329 -16.25 10.82 12.02
C GLN A 329 -15.40 9.67 11.47
N VAL A 330 -14.30 9.97 10.78
CA VAL A 330 -13.32 8.97 10.32
C VAL A 330 -12.69 8.24 11.51
N GLU A 331 -12.30 8.94 12.57
CA GLU A 331 -11.78 8.33 13.80
C GLU A 331 -12.81 7.39 14.45
N GLN A 332 -14.08 7.81 14.50
CA GLN A 332 -15.17 6.96 14.98
C GLN A 332 -15.37 5.74 14.10
N ARG A 333 -15.26 5.90 12.78
CA ARG A 333 -15.35 4.81 11.82
C ARG A 333 -14.22 3.81 11.98
N MET A 334 -12.98 4.28 12.13
CA MET A 334 -11.81 3.44 12.40
C MET A 334 -11.98 2.63 13.68
N ALA A 335 -12.54 3.23 14.73
CA ALA A 335 -12.82 2.53 15.99
C ALA A 335 -14.02 1.57 15.93
N SER A 336 -14.82 1.63 14.87
CA SER A 336 -16.04 0.82 14.76
C SER A 336 -15.73 -0.62 14.34
N PRO A 337 -16.51 -1.60 14.81
CA PRO A 337 -16.37 -3.00 14.39
C PRO A 337 -16.67 -3.19 12.91
N VAL A 338 -15.91 -4.04 12.23
CA VAL A 338 -16.25 -4.49 10.85
C VAL A 338 -17.43 -5.48 10.85
N GLY A 339 -17.77 -6.03 12.02
CA GLY A 339 -18.78 -7.07 12.18
C GLY A 339 -18.21 -8.49 12.17
N ALA A 340 -16.92 -8.63 12.49
CA ALA A 340 -16.23 -9.91 12.61
C ALA A 340 -15.48 -10.01 13.94
N THR A 341 -15.42 -11.22 14.49
CA THR A 341 -14.58 -11.55 15.66
C THR A 341 -13.60 -12.64 15.28
N THR A 342 -12.30 -12.41 15.48
CA THR A 342 -11.30 -13.45 15.31
C THR A 342 -11.00 -14.17 16.63
N LYS A 343 -11.06 -15.50 16.60
CA LYS A 343 -10.73 -16.39 17.73
C LYS A 343 -9.25 -16.76 17.76
N VAL A 344 -8.53 -16.46 16.69
CA VAL A 344 -7.11 -16.76 16.50
C VAL A 344 -6.34 -15.49 16.20
N PHE A 345 -5.06 -15.47 16.54
CA PHE A 345 -4.18 -14.39 16.08
C PHE A 345 -4.02 -14.45 14.55
N LEU A 346 -4.23 -13.33 13.87
CA LEU A 346 -4.03 -13.23 12.42
C LEU A 346 -2.61 -12.75 12.13
N ASN A 347 -1.76 -13.67 11.65
CA ASN A 347 -0.32 -13.47 11.57
C ASN A 347 0.10 -12.57 10.40
N GLY A 348 0.49 -11.34 10.73
CA GLY A 348 1.16 -10.38 9.85
C GLY A 348 2.62 -10.07 10.23
N LEU A 349 3.28 -10.97 10.97
CA LEU A 349 4.70 -10.83 11.30
C LEU A 349 5.55 -10.94 10.02
N ARG A 350 6.73 -10.33 10.01
CA ARG A 350 7.57 -10.21 8.80
C ARG A 350 8.74 -11.18 8.74
N ASP A 351 8.98 -11.93 9.81
CA ASP A 351 10.11 -12.86 9.94
C ASP A 351 9.92 -14.15 9.11
N LEU A 352 10.88 -15.06 9.17
CA LEU A 352 10.71 -16.42 8.62
C LEU A 352 9.42 -17.04 9.17
N GLY A 353 8.54 -17.54 8.30
CA GLY A 353 7.21 -18.04 8.63
C GLY A 353 6.12 -16.98 8.81
N GLY A 354 6.49 -15.71 8.70
CA GLY A 354 5.58 -14.57 8.56
C GLY A 354 5.29 -14.24 7.08
N VAL A 355 4.59 -13.14 6.83
CA VAL A 355 4.03 -12.79 5.50
C VAL A 355 5.08 -12.61 4.40
N ARG A 356 6.36 -12.42 4.76
CA ARG A 356 7.46 -12.23 3.81
C ARG A 356 8.27 -13.49 3.51
N ALA A 357 7.96 -14.60 4.17
CA ALA A 357 8.74 -15.82 4.10
C ALA A 357 7.95 -17.08 4.51
N GLY A 358 6.63 -17.07 4.35
CA GLY A 358 5.78 -18.19 4.74
C GLY A 358 4.29 -17.93 4.54
N GLU A 359 3.52 -19.01 4.44
CA GLU A 359 2.06 -18.93 4.47
C GLU A 359 1.60 -18.44 5.85
N THR A 360 0.67 -17.48 5.87
CA THR A 360 0.00 -17.04 7.08
C THR A 360 -1.52 -17.13 6.91
N ASN A 361 -2.23 -17.31 8.01
CA ASN A 361 -3.69 -17.29 8.01
C ASN A 361 -4.25 -15.91 7.60
N LEU A 362 -3.58 -14.81 7.97
CA LEU A 362 -3.96 -13.47 7.53
C LEU A 362 -3.81 -13.30 6.01
N GLY A 363 -2.69 -13.73 5.44
CA GLY A 363 -2.48 -13.70 3.99
C GLY A 363 -3.52 -14.52 3.24
N ASN A 364 -3.87 -15.70 3.76
CA ASN A 364 -4.94 -16.53 3.20
C ASN A 364 -6.29 -15.79 3.21
N LEU A 365 -6.70 -15.20 4.34
CA LEU A 365 -7.97 -14.46 4.46
C LEU A 365 -8.05 -13.26 3.51
N ILE A 366 -6.95 -12.50 3.37
CA ILE A 366 -6.88 -11.37 2.45
C ILE A 366 -7.08 -11.86 1.02
N THR A 367 -6.35 -12.91 0.60
CA THR A 367 -6.51 -13.46 -0.76
C THR A 367 -7.86 -14.14 -0.99
N ASP A 368 -8.50 -14.69 0.06
CA ASP A 368 -9.84 -15.26 -0.04
C ASP A 368 -10.88 -14.15 -0.30
N GLY A 369 -10.79 -13.03 0.41
CA GLY A 369 -11.64 -11.86 0.17
C GLY A 369 -11.42 -11.25 -1.20
N MET A 370 -10.16 -11.14 -1.61
CA MET A 370 -9.78 -10.69 -2.96
C MET A 370 -10.37 -11.58 -4.06
N LEU A 371 -10.24 -12.91 -3.93
CA LEU A 371 -10.80 -13.85 -4.88
C LEU A 371 -12.34 -13.82 -4.89
N GLN A 372 -12.95 -13.69 -3.72
CA GLN A 372 -14.41 -13.56 -3.61
C GLN A 372 -14.91 -12.33 -4.37
N LYS A 373 -14.34 -11.15 -4.12
CA LYS A 373 -14.71 -9.92 -4.83
C LYS A 373 -14.48 -10.06 -6.33
N ALA A 374 -13.33 -10.56 -6.74
CA ALA A 374 -13.02 -10.71 -8.16
C ALA A 374 -14.01 -11.61 -8.89
N LYS A 375 -14.52 -12.66 -8.24
CA LYS A 375 -15.56 -13.55 -8.80
C LYS A 375 -16.95 -12.90 -8.92
N GLU A 376 -17.25 -11.89 -8.10
CA GLU A 376 -18.48 -11.08 -8.24
C GLU A 376 -18.44 -10.24 -9.52
N ILE A 377 -17.25 -9.85 -9.97
CA ILE A 377 -16.99 -9.01 -11.14
C ILE A 377 -16.85 -9.88 -12.40
N ASP A 378 -16.02 -10.92 -12.31
CA ASP A 378 -15.72 -11.86 -13.40
C ASP A 378 -15.64 -13.28 -12.83
N SER A 379 -16.66 -14.08 -13.12
CA SER A 379 -16.79 -15.45 -12.60
C SER A 379 -15.69 -16.40 -13.08
N ASP A 380 -14.93 -16.05 -14.12
CA ASP A 380 -13.81 -16.86 -14.63
C ASP A 380 -12.54 -16.71 -13.79
N VAL A 381 -12.48 -15.72 -12.89
CA VAL A 381 -11.32 -15.54 -11.99
C VAL A 381 -11.24 -16.73 -11.03
N SER A 382 -10.10 -17.42 -11.04
CA SER A 382 -9.88 -18.64 -10.24
C SER A 382 -8.75 -18.49 -9.23
N ILE A 383 -7.92 -17.45 -9.34
CA ILE A 383 -6.73 -17.25 -8.53
C ILE A 383 -6.79 -15.87 -7.89
N ALA A 384 -6.30 -15.72 -6.67
CA ALA A 384 -5.89 -14.43 -6.15
C ALA A 384 -4.53 -14.52 -5.49
N PHE A 385 -3.73 -13.46 -5.57
CA PHE A 385 -2.47 -13.37 -4.85
C PHE A 385 -2.15 -11.96 -4.34
N GLN A 386 -1.53 -11.90 -3.17
CA GLN A 386 -1.16 -10.67 -2.46
C GLN A 386 0.31 -10.73 -2.05
N ASN A 387 1.09 -9.71 -2.38
CA ASN A 387 2.46 -9.60 -1.92
C ASN A 387 2.52 -9.33 -0.40
N GLY A 388 3.38 -10.04 0.31
CA GLY A 388 3.59 -9.91 1.75
C GLY A 388 4.11 -8.53 2.17
N GLY A 389 4.69 -7.78 1.23
CA GLY A 389 5.04 -6.38 1.36
C GLY A 389 3.82 -5.49 1.60
N GLY A 390 2.67 -5.83 1.02
CA GLY A 390 1.41 -5.12 1.22
C GLY A 390 0.75 -5.38 2.57
N ILE A 391 1.08 -6.48 3.27
CA ILE A 391 0.50 -6.84 4.58
C ILE A 391 1.38 -6.27 5.69
N ARG A 392 0.85 -5.29 6.44
CA ARG A 392 1.69 -4.41 7.27
C ARG A 392 1.62 -4.68 8.76
N ALA A 393 0.52 -5.25 9.22
CA ALA A 393 0.27 -5.52 10.62
C ALA A 393 -0.41 -6.87 10.84
N SER A 394 -0.47 -7.29 12.10
CA SER A 394 -1.25 -8.44 12.56
C SER A 394 -2.56 -7.96 13.18
N ILE A 395 -3.51 -8.87 13.37
CA ILE A 395 -4.75 -8.59 14.11
C ILE A 395 -4.83 -9.55 15.29
N ASP A 396 -5.03 -8.98 16.48
CA ASP A 396 -5.15 -9.74 17.72
C ASP A 396 -6.51 -10.44 17.82
N LYS A 397 -6.63 -11.37 18.77
CA LYS A 397 -7.91 -12.02 19.07
C LYS A 397 -8.92 -11.00 19.56
N GLY A 398 -10.14 -11.08 19.07
CA GLY A 398 -11.23 -10.20 19.48
C GLY A 398 -12.05 -9.68 18.33
N GLU A 399 -12.84 -8.66 18.61
CA GLU A 399 -13.60 -7.92 17.62
C GLU A 399 -12.63 -7.14 16.72
N VAL A 400 -12.81 -7.28 15.40
CA VAL A 400 -11.96 -6.61 14.41
C VAL A 400 -12.58 -5.26 14.06
N THR A 401 -11.76 -4.22 14.05
CA THR A 401 -12.15 -2.85 13.73
C THR A 401 -11.71 -2.44 12.31
N TYR A 402 -12.33 -1.41 11.74
CA TYR A 402 -11.88 -0.86 10.44
C TYR A 402 -10.45 -0.31 10.54
N GLY A 403 -10.08 0.29 11.67
CA GLY A 403 -8.73 0.80 11.92
C GLY A 403 -7.67 -0.30 11.84
N GLU A 404 -7.95 -1.49 12.38
CA GLU A 404 -7.05 -2.65 12.25
C GLU A 404 -6.94 -3.12 10.79
N VAL A 405 -8.06 -3.22 10.07
CA VAL A 405 -8.07 -3.60 8.64
C VAL A 405 -7.22 -2.64 7.80
N LEU A 406 -7.40 -1.34 7.99
CA LEU A 406 -6.60 -0.31 7.32
C LEU A 406 -5.13 -0.34 7.75
N THR A 407 -4.85 -0.64 9.03
CA THR A 407 -3.46 -0.80 9.49
C THR A 407 -2.79 -2.01 8.84
N VAL A 408 -3.55 -3.06 8.53
CA VAL A 408 -3.06 -4.24 7.80
C VAL A 408 -2.81 -3.93 6.31
N LEU A 409 -3.71 -3.21 5.65
CA LEU A 409 -3.66 -2.84 4.23
C LEU A 409 -3.73 -1.31 4.05
N PRO A 410 -2.65 -0.56 4.38
CA PRO A 410 -2.72 0.90 4.51
C PRO A 410 -2.52 1.66 3.20
N PHE A 411 -2.29 0.95 2.10
CA PHE A 411 -1.97 1.58 0.81
C PHE A 411 -3.21 1.84 -0.04
N GLY A 412 -4.36 1.27 0.34
CA GLY A 412 -5.60 1.44 -0.40
C GLY A 412 -5.53 0.93 -1.84
N ASN A 413 -4.66 -0.05 -2.15
CA ASN A 413 -4.44 -0.47 -3.53
C ASN A 413 -5.74 -1.03 -4.13
N PRO A 414 -6.16 -0.56 -5.30
CA PRO A 414 -7.25 -1.19 -6.04
C PRO A 414 -6.97 -2.65 -6.39
N LEU A 415 -8.05 -3.42 -6.47
CA LEU A 415 -8.10 -4.75 -7.04
C LEU A 415 -7.80 -4.66 -8.54
N ALA A 416 -6.91 -5.51 -9.02
CA ALA A 416 -6.61 -5.70 -10.43
C ALA A 416 -6.87 -7.16 -10.83
N ILE A 417 -7.47 -7.37 -12.00
CA ILE A 417 -7.68 -8.69 -12.60
C ILE A 417 -6.76 -8.81 -13.82
N VAL A 418 -5.74 -9.67 -13.71
CA VAL A 418 -4.74 -9.90 -14.75
C VAL A 418 -4.97 -11.22 -15.48
N GLN A 419 -4.79 -11.22 -16.80
CA GLN A 419 -4.74 -12.43 -17.63
C GLN A 419 -3.31 -12.86 -17.89
N LEU A 420 -2.92 -14.04 -17.40
CA LEU A 420 -1.58 -14.61 -17.55
C LEU A 420 -1.63 -15.99 -18.21
N SER A 421 -0.68 -16.27 -19.09
CA SER A 421 -0.40 -17.65 -19.49
C SER A 421 0.14 -18.47 -18.31
N GLY A 422 0.00 -19.79 -18.35
CA GLY A 422 0.57 -20.66 -17.32
C GLY A 422 2.09 -20.52 -17.18
N ALA A 423 2.80 -20.20 -18.27
CA ALA A 423 4.24 -19.92 -18.24
C ALA A 423 4.56 -18.63 -17.49
N GLU A 424 3.80 -17.55 -17.73
CA GLU A 424 3.92 -16.29 -16.99
C GLU A 424 3.58 -16.49 -15.52
N LEU A 425 2.53 -17.24 -15.22
CA LEU A 425 2.14 -17.58 -13.84
C LEU A 425 3.28 -18.31 -13.11
N LYS A 426 3.90 -19.32 -13.75
CA LYS A 426 5.08 -20.02 -13.19
C LYS A 426 6.25 -19.06 -12.95
N SER A 427 6.54 -18.18 -13.90
CA SER A 427 7.59 -17.16 -13.75
C SER A 427 7.32 -16.21 -12.58
N THR A 428 6.06 -15.80 -12.38
CA THR A 428 5.64 -14.97 -11.24
C THR A 428 5.93 -15.69 -9.92
N PHE A 429 5.55 -16.96 -9.78
CA PHE A 429 5.79 -17.70 -8.54
C PHE A 429 7.26 -18.09 -8.33
N GLU A 430 8.05 -18.31 -9.39
CA GLU A 430 9.51 -18.43 -9.30
C GLU A 430 10.15 -17.19 -8.69
N HIS A 431 9.74 -15.99 -9.14
CA HIS A 431 10.21 -14.73 -8.58
C HIS A 431 9.77 -14.58 -7.12
N SER A 432 8.53 -14.96 -6.81
CA SER A 432 7.97 -14.84 -5.46
C SER A 432 8.80 -15.56 -4.39
N VAL A 433 9.36 -16.73 -4.73
CA VAL A 433 10.16 -17.56 -3.81
C VAL A 433 11.67 -17.41 -3.96
N LYS A 434 12.16 -16.46 -4.78
CA LYS A 434 13.59 -16.34 -5.10
C LYS A 434 14.49 -16.03 -3.90
N GLU A 435 13.99 -15.29 -2.92
CA GLU A 435 14.75 -14.89 -1.74
C GLU A 435 14.65 -15.91 -0.59
N TYR A 436 13.65 -16.81 -0.63
CA TYR A 436 13.40 -17.76 0.44
C TYR A 436 14.68 -18.57 0.77
N PRO A 437 15.01 -18.78 2.07
CA PRO A 437 14.23 -18.47 3.28
C PRO A 437 14.40 -17.05 3.82
N LYS A 438 15.06 -16.13 3.09
CA LYS A 438 15.10 -14.71 3.49
C LYS A 438 13.74 -14.05 3.26
N GLU A 439 13.47 -13.01 4.03
CA GLU A 439 12.28 -12.18 3.89
C GLU A 439 12.29 -11.46 2.52
N SER A 440 11.13 -11.44 1.86
CA SER A 440 10.88 -10.65 0.66
C SER A 440 9.51 -9.99 0.71
N GLY A 441 9.43 -8.71 0.33
CA GLY A 441 8.13 -8.05 0.10
C GLY A 441 7.32 -8.76 -1.00
N GLY A 442 8.00 -9.27 -2.03
CA GLY A 442 7.38 -10.02 -3.13
C GLY A 442 7.02 -11.47 -2.81
N PHE A 443 7.05 -11.93 -1.56
CA PHE A 443 6.51 -13.25 -1.24
C PHE A 443 4.97 -13.22 -1.39
N LEU A 444 4.38 -14.09 -2.22
CA LEU A 444 2.97 -14.03 -2.58
C LEU A 444 2.16 -15.00 -1.73
N HIS A 445 1.18 -14.47 -1.00
CA HIS A 445 0.05 -15.23 -0.47
C HIS A 445 -0.93 -15.57 -1.59
N VAL A 446 -1.70 -16.66 -1.44
CA VAL A 446 -2.55 -17.16 -2.53
C VAL A 446 -3.91 -17.68 -2.07
N ALA A 447 -4.90 -17.54 -2.96
CA ALA A 447 -6.20 -18.23 -2.91
C ALA A 447 -6.52 -18.87 -4.27
N GLY A 448 -7.30 -19.95 -4.26
CA GLY A 448 -7.65 -20.72 -5.47
C GLY A 448 -6.52 -21.57 -6.06
N MET A 449 -5.33 -21.52 -5.44
CA MET A 449 -4.17 -22.28 -5.88
C MET A 449 -3.32 -22.80 -4.71
N LYS A 450 -2.46 -23.77 -5.01
CA LYS A 450 -1.44 -24.30 -4.10
C LYS A 450 -0.14 -24.51 -4.83
N PHE A 451 0.99 -24.36 -4.14
CA PHE A 451 2.28 -24.68 -4.75
C PHE A 451 3.30 -25.25 -3.77
N LEU A 452 4.14 -26.13 -4.30
CA LEU A 452 5.31 -26.70 -3.64
C LEU A 452 6.55 -26.17 -4.35
N PHE A 453 7.53 -25.67 -3.59
CA PHE A 453 8.80 -25.21 -4.15
C PHE A 453 9.99 -25.82 -3.40
N ASP A 454 11.15 -25.90 -4.05
CA ASP A 454 12.39 -26.47 -3.54
C ASP A 454 13.47 -25.38 -3.45
N PRO A 455 13.65 -24.77 -2.26
CA PRO A 455 14.66 -23.75 -2.02
C PRO A 455 16.11 -24.19 -2.32
N SER A 456 16.39 -25.48 -2.39
CA SER A 456 17.73 -25.98 -2.72
C SER A 456 18.07 -25.85 -4.21
N LYS A 457 17.06 -25.63 -5.07
CA LYS A 457 17.25 -25.43 -6.50
C LYS A 457 17.68 -23.99 -6.83
N PRO A 458 18.34 -23.79 -7.99
CA PRO A 458 18.66 -22.45 -8.48
C PRO A 458 17.40 -21.57 -8.58
N VAL A 459 17.57 -20.26 -8.35
CA VAL A 459 16.52 -19.25 -8.59
C VAL A 459 16.01 -19.38 -10.03
N GLY A 460 14.69 -19.30 -10.22
CA GLY A 460 14.05 -19.54 -11.53
C GLY A 460 13.78 -21.01 -11.85
N SER A 461 14.07 -21.93 -10.92
CA SER A 461 13.74 -23.35 -11.05
C SER A 461 13.31 -23.98 -9.73
N ARG A 462 12.80 -23.17 -8.80
CA ARG A 462 12.39 -23.59 -7.46
C ARG A 462 11.00 -24.20 -7.44
N ILE A 463 10.07 -23.81 -8.31
CA ILE A 463 8.72 -24.37 -8.33
C ILE A 463 8.78 -25.87 -8.70
N VAL A 464 8.17 -26.70 -7.86
CA VAL A 464 8.08 -28.16 -8.04
C VAL A 464 6.71 -28.56 -8.57
N SER A 465 5.66 -28.00 -8.01
CA SER A 465 4.27 -28.13 -8.48
C SER A 465 3.53 -26.82 -8.29
N LEU A 466 2.64 -26.50 -9.22
CA LEU A 466 1.82 -25.29 -9.20
C LEU A 466 0.41 -25.68 -9.64
N GLU A 467 -0.52 -25.74 -8.70
CA GLU A 467 -1.86 -26.26 -8.93
C GLU A 467 -2.91 -25.17 -8.77
N VAL A 468 -3.84 -25.07 -9.73
CA VAL A 468 -5.03 -24.21 -9.68
C VAL A 468 -6.24 -25.14 -9.66
N ASP A 469 -7.13 -24.97 -8.68
CA ASP A 469 -8.27 -25.88 -8.45
C ASP A 469 -7.88 -27.38 -8.42
N GLY A 470 -6.70 -27.69 -7.88
CA GLY A 470 -6.17 -29.05 -7.76
C GLY A 470 -5.66 -29.66 -9.06
N LYS A 471 -5.46 -28.86 -10.12
CA LYS A 471 -4.88 -29.29 -11.39
C LYS A 471 -3.58 -28.54 -11.66
N GLU A 472 -2.56 -29.25 -12.13
CA GLU A 472 -1.29 -28.64 -12.53
C GLU A 472 -1.48 -27.56 -13.61
N VAL A 473 -0.73 -26.47 -13.48
CA VAL A 473 -0.74 -25.36 -14.42
C VAL A 473 -0.17 -25.77 -15.77
N VAL A 474 -0.93 -25.46 -16.82
CA VAL A 474 -0.57 -25.72 -18.22
C VAL A 474 -0.02 -24.44 -18.85
N ASP A 475 1.20 -24.50 -19.37
CA ASP A 475 1.96 -23.32 -19.83
C ASP A 475 1.20 -22.46 -20.83
N SER A 476 0.47 -23.08 -21.75
CA SER A 476 -0.27 -22.39 -22.82
C SER A 476 -1.68 -21.96 -22.43
N HIS A 477 -2.19 -22.33 -21.25
CA HIS A 477 -3.53 -21.96 -20.82
C HIS A 477 -3.51 -20.55 -20.22
N MET A 478 -4.54 -19.76 -20.49
CA MET A 478 -4.72 -18.44 -19.89
C MET A 478 -5.50 -18.56 -18.58
N TYR A 479 -4.97 -17.95 -17.53
CA TYR A 479 -5.57 -17.88 -16.21
C TYR A 479 -5.90 -16.42 -15.90
N LYS A 480 -7.06 -16.20 -15.28
CA LYS A 480 -7.42 -14.92 -14.69
C LYS A 480 -7.11 -14.94 -13.20
N ALA A 481 -6.30 -14.00 -12.76
CA ALA A 481 -5.89 -13.87 -11.38
C ALA A 481 -6.18 -12.46 -10.85
N ALA A 482 -6.66 -12.38 -9.62
CA ALA A 482 -6.80 -11.13 -8.89
C ALA A 482 -5.53 -10.81 -8.09
N THR A 483 -5.13 -9.55 -8.08
CA THR A 483 -4.05 -9.04 -7.24
C THR A 483 -4.26 -7.56 -6.92
N ASN A 484 -3.33 -6.92 -6.20
CA ASN A 484 -3.33 -5.47 -6.03
C ASN A 484 -2.65 -4.77 -7.22
N VAL A 485 -3.07 -3.55 -7.54
CA VAL A 485 -2.55 -2.81 -8.70
C VAL A 485 -1.02 -2.63 -8.68
N PHE A 486 -0.42 -2.38 -7.51
CA PHE A 486 1.03 -2.27 -7.36
C PHE A 486 1.75 -3.52 -7.89
N THR A 487 1.25 -4.71 -7.52
CA THR A 487 1.80 -5.98 -7.96
C THR A 487 1.48 -6.23 -9.45
N ALA A 488 0.28 -5.86 -9.91
CA ALA A 488 -0.13 -5.98 -11.31
C ALA A 488 0.75 -5.14 -12.25
N ARG A 489 1.16 -3.94 -11.85
CA ARG A 489 2.09 -3.06 -12.59
C ARG A 489 3.55 -3.55 -12.56
N GLY A 490 3.83 -4.69 -11.95
CA GLY A 490 5.19 -5.25 -11.85
C GLY A 490 5.99 -4.77 -10.64
N GLY A 491 5.34 -4.17 -9.64
CA GLY A 491 5.92 -3.86 -8.33
C GLY A 491 6.60 -5.07 -7.70
N ASP A 492 7.54 -4.86 -6.78
CA ASP A 492 8.44 -5.90 -6.24
C ASP A 492 9.26 -6.66 -7.32
N GLY A 493 9.28 -6.18 -8.56
CA GLY A 493 10.04 -6.74 -9.69
C GLY A 493 9.33 -7.86 -10.44
N PHE A 494 8.00 -7.97 -10.37
CA PHE A 494 7.23 -8.97 -11.11
C PHE A 494 7.11 -8.63 -12.61
N GLU A 495 8.18 -8.83 -13.37
CA GLU A 495 8.26 -8.47 -14.80
C GLU A 495 7.14 -9.07 -15.66
N ALA A 496 6.71 -10.31 -15.38
CA ALA A 496 5.63 -10.95 -16.14
C ALA A 496 4.29 -10.24 -15.95
N LEU A 497 4.06 -9.66 -14.76
CA LEU A 497 2.87 -8.85 -14.48
C LEU A 497 2.97 -7.48 -15.16
N GLY A 498 4.10 -6.78 -15.03
CA GLY A 498 4.33 -5.50 -15.72
C GLY A 498 4.15 -5.61 -17.24
N LYS A 499 4.70 -6.67 -17.87
CA LYS A 499 4.48 -6.93 -19.31
C LYS A 499 3.04 -7.26 -19.66
N ALA A 500 2.29 -7.89 -18.76
CA ALA A 500 0.86 -8.13 -18.96
C ALA A 500 0.07 -6.81 -18.87
N TYR A 501 0.45 -5.94 -17.93
CA TYR A 501 -0.10 -4.61 -17.75
C TYR A 501 0.12 -3.74 -19.00
N GLU A 502 1.38 -3.58 -19.44
CA GLU A 502 1.76 -2.83 -20.65
C GLU A 502 1.06 -3.36 -21.92
N ALA A 503 0.72 -4.65 -21.94
CA ALA A 503 0.00 -5.29 -23.04
C ALA A 503 -1.53 -5.15 -22.96
N GLY A 504 -2.07 -4.37 -22.02
CA GLY A 504 -3.51 -4.16 -21.82
C GLY A 504 -4.26 -5.42 -21.35
N ARG A 505 -3.58 -6.36 -20.68
CA ARG A 505 -4.18 -7.61 -20.15
C ARG A 505 -4.62 -7.52 -18.69
N VAL A 506 -4.79 -6.31 -18.18
CA VAL A 506 -5.20 -6.01 -16.81
C VAL A 506 -6.47 -5.18 -16.83
N SER A 507 -7.42 -5.50 -15.95
CA SER A 507 -8.58 -4.67 -15.67
C SER A 507 -8.52 -4.22 -14.22
N GLU A 508 -8.80 -2.94 -13.98
CA GLU A 508 -8.81 -2.32 -12.64
C GLU A 508 -10.24 -1.93 -12.27
N PRO A 509 -11.04 -2.83 -11.68
CA PRO A 509 -12.42 -2.53 -11.33
C PRO A 509 -12.62 -1.49 -10.20
N GLY A 510 -11.55 -0.93 -9.62
CA GLY A 510 -11.62 0.16 -8.64
C GLY A 510 -11.88 -0.23 -7.17
N PHE A 511 -12.10 -1.51 -6.84
CA PHE A 511 -12.39 -1.94 -5.46
C PHE A 511 -11.14 -1.96 -4.59
N SER A 512 -11.13 -1.28 -3.44
CA SER A 512 -9.94 -1.23 -2.58
C SER A 512 -9.65 -2.55 -1.86
N ASP A 513 -8.37 -2.90 -1.71
CA ASP A 513 -7.92 -4.14 -1.07
C ASP A 513 -8.42 -4.29 0.37
N TRP A 514 -8.43 -3.21 1.16
CA TRP A 514 -8.93 -3.22 2.53
C TRP A 514 -10.44 -3.40 2.63
N GLU A 515 -11.22 -2.87 1.67
CA GLU A 515 -12.68 -3.06 1.62
C GLU A 515 -13.02 -4.52 1.35
N ASN A 516 -12.35 -5.12 0.36
CA ASN A 516 -12.50 -6.53 0.03
C ASN A 516 -12.20 -7.42 1.24
N PHE A 517 -11.16 -7.07 2.01
CA PHE A 517 -10.83 -7.78 3.24
C PHE A 517 -11.87 -7.56 4.35
N ALA A 518 -12.32 -6.32 4.58
CA ALA A 518 -13.35 -6.00 5.57
C ALA A 518 -14.68 -6.72 5.29
N ASP A 519 -15.14 -6.69 4.04
CA ASP A 519 -16.35 -7.38 3.58
C ASP A 519 -16.24 -8.89 3.75
N HIS A 520 -15.09 -9.46 3.41
CA HIS A 520 -14.83 -10.88 3.60
C HIS A 520 -14.90 -11.26 5.08
N LEU A 521 -14.20 -10.52 5.96
CA LEU A 521 -14.27 -10.72 7.41
C LEU A 521 -15.70 -10.66 7.92
N LYS A 522 -16.45 -9.63 7.53
CA LYS A 522 -17.85 -9.43 7.89
C LYS A 522 -18.74 -10.59 7.43
N SER A 523 -18.49 -11.13 6.23
CA SER A 523 -19.22 -12.28 5.72
C SER A 523 -18.99 -13.55 6.55
N LEU A 524 -17.79 -13.72 7.11
CA LEU A 524 -17.45 -14.86 7.96
C LEU A 524 -18.05 -14.75 9.36
N LYS A 525 -18.22 -13.52 9.89
CA LYS A 525 -18.62 -13.17 11.28
C LYS A 525 -17.66 -13.67 12.36
N THR A 526 -17.13 -14.88 12.23
CA THR A 526 -16.16 -15.49 13.14
C THR A 526 -15.04 -16.09 12.33
N VAL A 527 -13.79 -15.76 12.71
CA VAL A 527 -12.59 -16.30 12.08
C VAL A 527 -11.87 -17.21 13.07
N ASP A 528 -11.62 -18.46 12.69
CA ASP A 528 -10.96 -19.48 13.52
C ASP A 528 -9.97 -20.35 12.74
N LYS A 529 -9.53 -19.89 11.57
CA LYS A 529 -8.69 -20.66 10.64
C LYS A 529 -7.18 -20.43 10.88
N GLY A 530 -6.43 -21.52 10.80
CA GLY A 530 -4.96 -21.53 10.72
C GLY A 530 -4.47 -21.59 9.27
N ILE A 531 -3.20 -21.98 9.09
CA ILE A 531 -2.63 -22.25 7.77
C ILE A 531 -3.22 -23.52 7.14
N GLU A 532 -3.30 -23.56 5.82
CA GLU A 532 -3.98 -24.62 5.05
C GLU A 532 -3.02 -25.40 4.13
N GLY A 533 -1.74 -25.04 4.11
CA GLY A 533 -0.74 -25.66 3.23
C GLY A 533 -0.96 -25.24 1.77
N ARG A 534 -1.32 -23.98 1.54
CA ARG A 534 -1.36 -23.38 0.20
C ARG A 534 0.04 -23.14 -0.34
N ILE A 535 1.01 -22.87 0.53
CA ILE A 535 2.40 -22.56 0.15
C ILE A 535 3.35 -23.42 0.97
N MET A 536 4.09 -24.30 0.30
CA MET A 536 4.96 -25.26 0.99
C MET A 536 6.37 -25.28 0.40
N ALA A 537 7.37 -25.23 1.27
CA ALA A 537 8.76 -25.47 0.90
C ALA A 537 9.11 -26.97 1.06
N LYS A 538 9.91 -27.50 0.14
CA LYS A 538 10.22 -28.93 0.07
C LYS A 538 11.27 -29.33 1.08
N VAL A 539 10.92 -30.23 2.00
CA VAL A 539 11.88 -30.81 2.96
C VAL A 539 12.55 -32.07 2.42
N PRO A 540 13.76 -32.42 2.88
CA PRO A 540 14.48 -33.61 2.40
C PRO A 540 13.96 -34.94 2.97
N PHE A 541 12.97 -34.91 3.87
CA PHE A 541 12.51 -36.10 4.57
C PHE A 541 11.70 -37.05 3.67
N THR A 542 12.16 -38.28 3.51
CA THR A 542 11.55 -39.25 2.57
C THR A 542 10.20 -39.81 3.03
N ASP A 543 9.94 -39.76 4.34
CA ASP A 543 8.79 -40.34 5.03
C ASP A 543 7.70 -39.32 5.40
N VAL A 544 7.84 -38.07 4.93
CA VAL A 544 6.85 -37.00 5.12
C VAL A 544 6.42 -36.48 3.75
N LYS A 545 5.17 -36.77 3.35
CA LYS A 545 4.61 -36.31 2.07
C LYS A 545 3.94 -34.95 2.24
N SER A 546 3.93 -34.13 1.18
CA SER A 546 3.31 -32.79 1.16
C SER A 546 1.83 -32.79 1.56
N GLY A 547 1.10 -33.88 1.32
CA GLY A 547 -0.29 -34.05 1.77
C GLY A 547 -0.47 -34.36 3.26
N ASN A 548 0.61 -34.51 4.04
CA ASN A 548 0.50 -34.68 5.49
C ASN A 548 0.11 -33.34 6.15
N TRP A 549 -0.91 -33.34 7.03
CA TRP A 549 -1.37 -32.15 7.73
C TRP A 549 -0.26 -31.40 8.51
N ALA A 550 0.77 -32.12 8.96
CA ALA A 550 1.89 -31.57 9.70
C ALA A 550 3.00 -31.01 8.80
N TYR A 551 2.91 -31.23 7.49
CA TYR A 551 3.97 -30.85 6.54
C TYR A 551 4.32 -29.36 6.60
N PRO A 552 3.36 -28.41 6.61
CA PRO A 552 3.70 -26.99 6.69
C PRO A 552 4.52 -26.65 7.94
N TYR A 553 4.17 -27.23 9.09
CA TYR A 553 4.90 -27.01 10.34
C TYR A 553 6.28 -27.69 10.34
N ILE A 554 6.40 -28.89 9.77
CA ILE A 554 7.69 -29.58 9.64
C ILE A 554 8.62 -28.78 8.71
N SER A 555 8.08 -28.25 7.61
CA SER A 555 8.81 -27.36 6.71
C SER A 555 9.27 -26.09 7.41
N ASP A 556 8.39 -25.42 8.15
CA ASP A 556 8.73 -24.24 8.93
C ASP A 556 9.88 -24.52 9.91
N LEU A 557 9.80 -25.61 10.69
CA LEU A 557 10.86 -25.97 11.63
C LEU A 557 12.18 -26.35 10.93
N TYR A 558 12.12 -26.99 9.75
CA TYR A 558 13.31 -27.33 8.97
C TYR A 558 14.05 -26.06 8.55
N TYR A 559 13.37 -25.10 7.93
CA TYR A 559 14.00 -23.88 7.43
C TYR A 559 14.38 -22.87 8.52
N ARG A 560 13.84 -23.04 9.74
CA ARG A 560 14.30 -22.35 10.95
C ARG A 560 15.52 -23.00 11.61
N ASP A 561 16.09 -24.04 11.02
CA ASP A 561 17.20 -24.84 11.58
C ASP A 561 16.87 -25.48 12.95
N LEU A 562 15.59 -25.80 13.19
CA LEU A 562 15.13 -26.39 14.46
C LEU A 562 15.12 -27.93 14.43
N LEU A 563 15.29 -28.53 13.25
CA LEU A 563 15.31 -29.97 13.05
C LEU A 563 16.73 -30.50 12.87
N ASN A 564 17.02 -31.69 13.43
CA ASN A 564 18.23 -32.43 13.10
C ASN A 564 18.03 -33.09 11.71
N THR A 565 18.97 -32.83 10.79
CA THR A 565 18.95 -33.24 9.38
C THR A 565 19.91 -34.38 9.04
N GLU A 566 20.62 -34.95 10.02
CA GLU A 566 21.55 -36.09 9.82
C GLU A 566 20.85 -37.36 9.33
N ASN A 567 19.52 -37.45 9.49
CA ASN A 567 18.72 -38.58 9.03
C ASN A 567 17.74 -38.14 7.94
N SER A 568 17.67 -38.90 6.85
CA SER A 568 16.71 -38.67 5.76
C SER A 568 15.25 -39.01 6.13
N ALA A 569 15.00 -39.57 7.32
CA ALA A 569 13.67 -39.85 7.84
C ALA A 569 13.33 -38.99 9.06
N PHE A 570 12.22 -38.25 8.99
CA PHE A 570 11.71 -37.43 10.09
C PHE A 570 11.02 -38.26 11.18
N LYS A 571 10.43 -39.40 10.83
CA LYS A 571 9.65 -40.33 11.69
C LYS A 571 8.47 -39.63 12.40
N PRO A 572 7.47 -39.13 11.65
CA PRO A 572 6.42 -38.27 12.18
C PRO A 572 5.58 -38.89 13.31
N GLY A 573 5.35 -40.21 13.25
CA GLY A 573 4.56 -40.95 14.23
C GLY A 573 5.30 -41.36 15.51
N ASN A 574 6.63 -41.22 15.56
CA ASN A 574 7.40 -41.60 16.75
C ASN A 574 7.07 -40.66 17.92
N GLN A 575 7.06 -41.22 19.13
CA GLN A 575 6.95 -40.44 20.36
C GLN A 575 8.19 -39.54 20.52
N LEU A 576 7.96 -38.30 20.97
CA LEU A 576 9.02 -37.35 21.27
C LEU A 576 9.69 -37.71 22.60
N THR A 577 11.01 -37.85 22.61
CA THR A 577 11.75 -38.07 23.85
C THR A 577 11.98 -36.75 24.61
N ARG A 578 12.23 -36.84 25.91
CA ARG A 578 12.56 -35.67 26.76
C ARG A 578 13.80 -34.90 26.28
N ALA A 579 14.83 -35.58 25.76
CA ALA A 579 15.97 -34.91 25.17
C ALA A 579 15.57 -34.11 23.92
N GLN A 580 14.82 -34.73 22.99
CA GLN A 580 14.37 -34.05 21.77
C GLN A 580 13.49 -32.84 22.07
N ALA A 581 12.57 -32.95 23.03
CA ALA A 581 11.73 -31.85 23.50
C ALA A 581 12.57 -30.65 23.98
N THR A 582 13.63 -30.93 24.74
CA THR A 582 14.57 -29.91 25.24
C THR A 582 15.31 -29.23 24.09
N SER A 583 15.89 -30.01 23.18
CA SER A 583 16.61 -29.50 22.01
C SER A 583 15.75 -28.55 21.17
N PHE A 584 14.50 -28.92 20.90
CA PHE A 584 13.55 -28.07 20.18
C PHE A 584 13.39 -26.69 20.82
N ILE A 585 13.18 -26.66 22.14
CA ILE A 585 12.96 -25.41 22.88
C ILE A 585 14.22 -24.55 22.92
N VAL A 586 15.38 -25.16 23.19
CA VAL A 586 16.67 -24.46 23.23
C VAL A 586 16.99 -23.79 21.91
N ARG A 587 16.80 -24.51 20.80
CA ARG A 587 17.01 -23.98 19.44
C ARG A 587 15.98 -22.92 19.08
N ALA A 588 14.69 -23.15 19.40
CA ALA A 588 13.61 -22.21 19.12
C ALA A 588 13.83 -20.85 19.79
N LEU A 589 14.35 -20.87 21.02
CA LEU A 589 14.70 -19.68 21.78
C LEU A 589 16.12 -19.15 21.50
N LYS A 590 16.91 -19.85 20.67
CA LYS A 590 18.33 -19.56 20.41
C LYS A 590 19.14 -19.36 21.69
N LEU A 591 18.91 -20.21 22.70
CA LEU A 591 19.63 -20.08 23.98
C LEU A 591 21.12 -20.40 23.79
N PRO A 592 22.02 -19.68 24.48
CA PRO A 592 23.44 -19.97 24.43
C PRO A 592 23.72 -21.33 25.06
N THR A 593 24.51 -22.15 24.37
CA THR A 593 25.00 -23.44 24.88
C THR A 593 26.46 -23.32 25.30
N ASP A 594 26.80 -23.82 26.48
CA ASP A 594 28.16 -23.82 27.01
C ASP A 594 28.64 -25.27 27.17
N SER A 595 29.68 -25.64 26.40
CA SER A 595 30.29 -26.97 26.44
C SER A 595 30.98 -27.33 27.76
N THR A 596 31.16 -26.36 28.67
CA THR A 596 31.76 -26.54 29.99
C THR A 596 30.73 -26.56 31.12
N ALA A 597 29.46 -26.30 30.81
CA ALA A 597 28.40 -26.28 31.81
C ALA A 597 28.19 -27.66 32.42
N THR A 598 28.15 -27.72 33.75
CA THR A 598 27.89 -28.96 34.49
C THR A 598 26.43 -29.04 34.91
N VAL A 599 25.83 -30.21 34.74
CA VAL A 599 24.47 -30.54 35.20
C VAL A 599 24.51 -31.69 36.21
N PRO A 600 23.54 -31.78 37.13
CA PRO A 600 23.51 -32.85 38.13
C PRO A 600 23.12 -34.23 37.57
N PHE A 601 22.94 -34.37 36.25
CA PHE A 601 22.39 -35.56 35.61
C PHE A 601 23.47 -36.55 35.17
N LYS A 602 23.47 -37.76 35.74
CA LYS A 602 24.47 -38.81 35.49
C LYS A 602 24.20 -39.67 34.26
N ASP A 603 22.99 -39.58 33.69
CA ASP A 603 22.48 -40.42 32.61
C ASP A 603 22.62 -39.79 31.21
N LEU A 604 23.48 -38.76 31.07
CA LEU A 604 23.69 -38.05 29.80
C LEU A 604 24.95 -38.49 29.04
N LYS A 605 25.86 -39.24 29.68
CA LYS A 605 27.20 -39.56 29.16
C LYS A 605 27.22 -40.22 27.77
N ASP A 606 26.16 -40.97 27.43
CA ASP A 606 26.07 -41.74 26.18
C ASP A 606 25.36 -40.96 25.05
N TYR A 607 24.98 -39.70 25.30
CA TYR A 607 24.35 -38.83 24.30
C TYR A 607 25.38 -37.94 23.61
N ALA A 608 25.05 -37.47 22.39
CA ALA A 608 25.91 -36.54 21.65
C ALA A 608 26.18 -35.25 22.44
N ALA A 609 27.38 -34.69 22.31
CA ALA A 609 27.81 -33.51 23.06
C ALA A 609 26.82 -32.34 22.92
N ASP A 610 26.32 -32.08 21.71
CA ASP A 610 25.34 -31.02 21.48
C ASP A 610 24.04 -31.23 22.26
N THR A 611 23.55 -32.48 22.33
CA THR A 611 22.37 -32.81 23.14
C THR A 611 22.64 -32.60 24.63
N GLN A 612 23.84 -32.93 25.12
CA GLN A 612 24.22 -32.67 26.51
C GLN A 612 24.25 -31.16 26.79
N ASN A 613 24.83 -30.36 25.89
CA ASN A 613 24.94 -28.91 26.00
C ASN A 613 23.58 -28.21 25.96
N GLU A 614 22.66 -28.68 25.10
CA GLU A 614 21.29 -28.17 25.03
C GLU A 614 20.52 -28.48 26.34
N ILE A 615 20.66 -29.70 26.88
CA ILE A 615 20.06 -30.05 28.17
C ILE A 615 20.63 -29.17 29.29
N ALA A 616 21.93 -28.89 29.28
CA ALA A 616 22.57 -28.00 30.23
C ALA A 616 22.05 -26.55 30.14
N ALA A 617 21.93 -26.01 28.93
CA ALA A 617 21.37 -24.68 28.70
C ALA A 617 19.92 -24.59 29.22
N ALA A 618 19.07 -25.55 28.87
CA ALA A 618 17.68 -25.57 29.33
C ALA A 618 17.56 -25.69 30.86
N TYR A 619 18.47 -26.43 31.51
CA TYR A 619 18.52 -26.55 32.96
C TYR A 619 18.95 -25.23 33.62
N ALA A 620 19.99 -24.57 33.10
CA ALA A 620 20.45 -23.27 33.58
C ALA A 620 19.35 -22.19 33.48
N HIS A 621 18.56 -22.24 32.41
CA HIS A 621 17.39 -21.36 32.20
C HIS A 621 16.12 -21.81 32.93
N LYS A 622 16.20 -22.86 33.76
CA LYS A 622 15.07 -23.42 34.55
C LYS A 622 13.88 -23.89 33.70
N ILE A 623 14.10 -24.15 32.41
CA ILE A 623 13.08 -24.67 31.50
C ILE A 623 12.78 -26.14 31.81
N VAL A 624 13.83 -26.92 32.08
CA VAL A 624 13.73 -28.34 32.41
C VAL A 624 14.16 -28.64 33.85
N LYS A 625 13.63 -29.74 34.38
CA LYS A 625 13.96 -30.31 35.70
C LYS A 625 14.25 -31.80 35.54
N GLY A 626 15.16 -32.33 36.35
CA GLY A 626 15.41 -33.78 36.44
C GLY A 626 14.67 -34.44 37.59
N TYR A 627 14.89 -35.74 37.72
CA TYR A 627 14.37 -36.61 38.78
C TYR A 627 15.54 -37.06 39.66
N GLY A 628 15.89 -36.25 40.67
CA GLY A 628 17.12 -36.45 41.43
C GLY A 628 18.35 -36.19 40.57
N ASP A 629 19.25 -37.17 40.44
CA ASP A 629 20.47 -37.11 39.64
C ASP A 629 20.31 -37.68 38.21
N GLN A 630 19.06 -37.79 37.73
CA GLN A 630 18.74 -38.30 36.39
C GLN A 630 17.88 -37.31 35.60
N PHE A 631 18.13 -37.18 34.29
CA PHE A 631 17.29 -36.41 33.37
C PHE A 631 16.24 -37.25 32.65
N LYS A 632 16.53 -38.54 32.43
CA LYS A 632 15.79 -39.52 31.65
C LYS A 632 15.62 -39.11 30.17
N PRO A 633 16.73 -38.91 29.43
CA PRO A 633 16.72 -38.34 28.07
C PRO A 633 15.95 -39.17 27.03
N GLY A 634 15.90 -40.50 27.18
CA GLY A 634 15.21 -41.41 26.26
C GLY A 634 13.72 -41.61 26.51
N GLU A 635 13.20 -41.19 27.68
CA GLU A 635 11.79 -41.39 28.02
C GLU A 635 10.88 -40.50 27.16
N PRO A 636 9.71 -41.00 26.72
CA PRO A 636 8.69 -40.18 26.08
C PRO A 636 8.25 -39.02 26.97
N VAL A 637 8.12 -37.82 26.41
CA VAL A 637 7.56 -36.67 27.14
C VAL A 637 6.02 -36.71 27.04
N SER A 638 5.33 -36.57 28.19
CA SER A 638 3.89 -36.42 28.18
C SER A 638 3.47 -35.02 27.72
N ARG A 639 2.23 -34.87 27.23
CA ARG A 639 1.67 -33.58 26.84
C ARG A 639 1.73 -32.54 27.96
N ALA A 640 1.36 -32.92 29.18
CA ALA A 640 1.44 -32.03 30.35
C ALA A 640 2.88 -31.60 30.65
N GLN A 641 3.85 -32.53 30.61
CA GLN A 641 5.26 -32.21 30.82
C GLN A 641 5.79 -31.25 29.76
N PHE A 642 5.41 -31.46 28.49
CA PHE A 642 5.82 -30.60 27.40
C PHE A 642 5.21 -29.20 27.51
N ALA A 643 3.93 -29.09 27.87
CA ALA A 643 3.30 -27.80 28.17
C ALA A 643 4.05 -27.04 29.26
N GLN A 644 4.43 -27.71 30.36
CA GLN A 644 5.20 -27.08 31.43
C GLN A 644 6.57 -26.58 30.96
N MET A 645 7.24 -27.34 30.08
CA MET A 645 8.50 -26.90 29.47
C MET A 645 8.28 -25.65 28.62
N LEU A 646 7.24 -25.60 27.78
CA LEU A 646 6.91 -24.45 26.95
C LEU A 646 6.50 -23.23 27.78
N LYS A 647 5.74 -23.39 28.87
CA LYS A 647 5.42 -22.27 29.77
C LYS A 647 6.68 -21.66 30.37
N ARG A 648 7.57 -22.48 30.93
CA ARG A 648 8.83 -21.97 31.49
C ARG A 648 9.71 -21.33 30.41
N ALA A 649 9.71 -21.89 29.20
CA ALA A 649 10.41 -21.33 28.07
C ALA A 649 9.85 -19.95 27.67
N TYR A 650 8.53 -19.82 27.63
CA TYR A 650 7.84 -18.55 27.40
C TYR A 650 8.26 -17.52 28.47
N GLU A 651 8.12 -17.86 29.75
CA GLU A 651 8.42 -16.96 30.87
C GLU A 651 9.91 -16.58 30.91
N ASN A 652 10.79 -17.50 30.52
CA ASN A 652 12.22 -17.22 30.40
C ASN A 652 12.51 -16.23 29.25
N TYR A 653 11.82 -16.38 28.12
CA TYR A 653 12.02 -15.56 26.94
C TYR A 653 11.43 -14.16 27.08
N THR A 654 10.25 -14.03 27.66
CA THR A 654 9.55 -12.75 27.87
C THR A 654 9.97 -12.06 29.16
N GLY A 655 10.54 -12.79 30.12
CA GLY A 655 10.84 -12.27 31.47
C GLY A 655 9.59 -12.07 32.34
N GLN A 656 8.41 -12.47 31.86
CA GLN A 656 7.14 -12.29 32.54
C GLN A 656 6.51 -13.63 32.92
N LEU A 657 5.88 -13.70 34.09
CA LEU A 657 5.07 -14.87 34.47
C LEU A 657 3.81 -14.94 33.61
N TYR A 658 3.48 -16.12 33.10
CA TYR A 658 2.24 -16.32 32.37
C TYR A 658 1.14 -16.74 33.33
N ILE A 659 0.09 -15.91 33.42
CA ILE A 659 -1.10 -16.15 34.21
C ILE A 659 -2.29 -16.30 33.24
N PRO A 660 -2.82 -17.52 33.05
CA PRO A 660 -3.94 -17.73 32.15
C PRO A 660 -5.19 -17.01 32.65
N SER A 661 -5.94 -16.42 31.72
CA SER A 661 -7.26 -15.83 31.97
C SER A 661 -8.31 -16.90 32.31
N VAL A 662 -8.15 -18.12 31.78
CA VAL A 662 -9.02 -19.27 31.99
C VAL A 662 -8.19 -20.44 32.52
N SER A 663 -8.36 -20.76 33.80
CA SER A 663 -7.54 -21.79 34.47
C SER A 663 -7.79 -23.24 34.01
N ASN A 664 -8.91 -23.52 33.33
CA ASN A 664 -9.28 -24.88 32.92
C ASN A 664 -10.03 -24.92 31.56
N PRO A 665 -9.33 -24.70 30.43
CA PRO A 665 -9.96 -24.71 29.11
C PRO A 665 -10.25 -26.12 28.59
N PHE A 666 -9.80 -27.18 29.27
CA PHE A 666 -10.00 -28.58 28.88
C PHE A 666 -10.71 -29.37 29.97
N SER A 667 -11.48 -30.38 29.57
CA SER A 667 -12.34 -31.16 30.49
C SER A 667 -11.57 -32.24 31.29
N ASP A 668 -10.36 -32.59 30.90
CA ASP A 668 -9.58 -33.73 31.44
C ASP A 668 -8.30 -33.35 32.19
N LEU A 669 -8.22 -32.13 32.73
CA LEU A 669 -7.03 -31.68 33.47
C LEU A 669 -6.86 -32.29 34.86
N GLY A 670 -7.85 -33.06 35.37
CA GLY A 670 -7.76 -33.87 36.61
C GLY A 670 -7.16 -33.16 37.84
N ASP A 671 -6.44 -33.93 38.68
CA ASP A 671 -5.76 -33.46 39.90
C ASP A 671 -4.32 -32.96 39.67
N TYR A 672 -3.99 -32.54 38.45
CA TYR A 672 -2.67 -31.97 38.16
C TYR A 672 -2.41 -30.72 39.01
N GLY A 673 -1.15 -30.53 39.41
CA GLY A 673 -0.72 -29.36 40.17
C GLY A 673 -0.89 -28.05 39.39
N LYS A 674 -0.94 -26.93 40.12
CA LYS A 674 -1.20 -25.58 39.58
C LYS A 674 -0.36 -25.24 38.34
N GLU A 675 0.96 -25.43 38.40
CA GLU A 675 1.88 -25.14 37.28
C GLU A 675 1.51 -25.90 35.99
N ALA A 676 1.09 -27.17 36.11
CA ALA A 676 0.72 -27.97 34.94
C ALA A 676 -0.61 -27.52 34.35
N LYS A 677 -1.59 -27.18 35.19
CA LYS A 677 -2.89 -26.62 34.74
C LYS A 677 -2.69 -25.28 34.04
N GLU A 678 -1.89 -24.39 34.61
CA GLU A 678 -1.57 -23.10 33.99
C GLU A 678 -0.83 -23.25 32.67
N ALA A 679 0.09 -24.21 32.59
CA ALA A 679 0.80 -24.50 31.35
C ALA A 679 -0.14 -25.00 30.26
N MET A 680 -1.05 -25.92 30.57
CA MET A 680 -2.03 -26.41 29.60
C MET A 680 -3.02 -25.31 29.19
N ALA A 681 -3.39 -24.43 30.12
CA ALA A 681 -4.20 -23.26 29.81
C ALA A 681 -3.50 -22.28 28.85
N MET A 682 -2.22 -21.98 29.09
CA MET A 682 -1.39 -21.18 28.18
C MET A 682 -1.38 -21.75 26.76
N MET A 683 -1.29 -23.08 26.63
CA MET A 683 -1.28 -23.71 25.32
C MET A 683 -2.57 -23.43 24.53
N ALA A 684 -3.72 -23.37 25.20
CA ALA A 684 -5.00 -23.04 24.57
C ALA A 684 -5.13 -21.54 24.30
N GLU A 685 -4.85 -20.71 25.30
CA GLU A 685 -5.01 -19.25 25.20
C GLU A 685 -4.11 -18.61 24.13
N LEU A 686 -2.95 -19.20 23.88
CA LEU A 686 -2.02 -18.76 22.83
C LEU A 686 -2.16 -19.54 21.50
N ASP A 687 -3.22 -20.32 21.28
CA ASP A 687 -3.40 -21.16 20.07
C ASP A 687 -2.21 -22.08 19.75
N ILE A 688 -1.44 -22.46 20.78
CA ILE A 688 -0.35 -23.41 20.60
C ILE A 688 -0.94 -24.82 20.46
N ALA A 689 -2.02 -25.12 21.19
CA ALA A 689 -2.75 -26.39 21.11
C ALA A 689 -4.26 -26.20 21.27
N ASP A 690 -5.02 -26.78 20.33
CA ASP A 690 -6.48 -26.69 20.29
C ASP A 690 -7.20 -27.77 21.14
N GLY A 691 -6.45 -28.81 21.56
CA GLY A 691 -7.02 -30.03 22.13
C GLY A 691 -7.77 -30.89 21.09
N ASP A 692 -8.52 -31.87 21.57
CA ASP A 692 -9.34 -32.78 20.77
C ASP A 692 -10.73 -32.85 21.41
N ASN A 693 -11.72 -32.17 20.81
CA ASN A 693 -13.10 -32.08 21.31
C ASN A 693 -13.20 -31.64 22.79
N GLY A 694 -12.39 -30.65 23.19
CA GLY A 694 -12.36 -30.14 24.57
C GLY A 694 -11.48 -30.96 25.54
N TYR A 695 -10.73 -31.95 25.04
CA TYR A 695 -9.80 -32.76 25.82
C TYR A 695 -8.34 -32.45 25.44
N TYR A 696 -7.47 -32.28 26.44
CA TYR A 696 -6.03 -32.09 26.21
C TYR A 696 -5.25 -33.41 26.11
N LYS A 697 -5.70 -34.45 26.83
CA LYS A 697 -5.05 -35.76 26.99
C LYS A 697 -3.66 -35.65 27.64
N PRO A 698 -3.56 -35.14 28.89
CA PRO A 698 -2.29 -34.73 29.53
C PRO A 698 -1.29 -35.86 29.79
N THR A 699 -1.76 -37.10 29.95
CA THR A 699 -0.93 -38.30 30.17
C THR A 699 -0.37 -38.88 28.88
N ALA A 700 -0.97 -38.59 27.72
CA ALA A 700 -0.52 -39.11 26.43
C ALA A 700 0.83 -38.50 26.03
N SER A 701 1.66 -39.27 25.35
CA SER A 701 2.90 -38.79 24.76
C SER A 701 2.62 -37.98 23.49
N THR A 702 3.40 -36.93 23.26
CA THR A 702 3.35 -36.14 22.02
C THR A 702 4.17 -36.82 20.93
N THR A 703 3.61 -36.93 19.72
CA THR A 703 4.35 -37.42 18.54
C THR A 703 5.20 -36.31 17.92
N ARG A 704 6.26 -36.67 17.19
CA ARG A 704 7.15 -35.69 16.53
C ARG A 704 6.41 -34.72 15.59
N GLN A 705 5.41 -35.20 14.85
CA GLN A 705 4.60 -34.34 13.97
C GLN A 705 3.68 -33.37 14.75
N GLN A 706 3.14 -33.80 15.90
CA GLN A 706 2.39 -32.90 16.79
C GLN A 706 3.31 -31.85 17.39
N THR A 707 4.50 -32.25 17.84
CA THR A 707 5.54 -31.32 18.31
C THR A 707 5.90 -30.27 17.27
N ALA A 708 5.95 -30.65 15.98
CA ALA A 708 6.25 -29.69 14.93
C ALA A 708 5.23 -28.54 14.91
N LYS A 709 3.93 -28.85 14.95
CA LYS A 709 2.86 -27.83 15.08
C LYS A 709 3.00 -27.02 16.37
N LEU A 710 3.18 -27.69 17.51
CA LEU A 710 3.28 -27.00 18.81
C LEU A 710 4.46 -26.02 18.87
N ILE A 711 5.65 -26.41 18.38
CA ILE A 711 6.83 -25.54 18.39
C ILE A 711 6.68 -24.41 17.37
N SER A 712 6.16 -24.69 16.18
CA SER A 712 5.92 -23.66 15.16
C SER A 712 4.98 -22.58 15.72
N ASN A 713 3.83 -22.98 16.28
CA ASN A 713 2.90 -22.05 16.93
C ASN A 713 3.52 -21.33 18.14
N PHE A 714 4.33 -22.01 18.95
CA PHE A 714 5.02 -21.41 20.09
C PHE A 714 5.99 -20.29 19.67
N VAL A 715 6.78 -20.50 18.60
CA VAL A 715 7.71 -19.50 18.08
C VAL A 715 6.96 -18.25 17.61
N TYR A 716 5.80 -18.40 16.99
CA TYR A 716 4.98 -17.24 16.60
C TYR A 716 4.46 -16.48 17.82
N ASN A 717 3.83 -17.17 18.78
CA ASN A 717 3.21 -16.52 19.93
C ASN A 717 4.21 -15.85 20.87
N THR A 718 5.40 -16.43 21.06
CA THR A 718 6.46 -15.79 21.86
C THR A 718 6.96 -14.49 21.23
N LYS A 719 6.97 -14.38 19.89
CA LYS A 719 7.36 -13.16 19.18
C LYS A 719 6.27 -12.08 19.23
N GLN A 720 5.00 -12.46 19.19
CA GLN A 720 3.88 -11.53 19.34
C GLN A 720 4.01 -10.74 20.64
N VAL A 721 4.26 -11.43 21.75
CA VAL A 721 4.33 -10.83 23.09
C VAL A 721 5.49 -9.85 23.21
N LYS A 722 6.67 -10.20 22.70
CA LYS A 722 7.84 -9.32 22.76
C LYS A 722 7.70 -8.05 21.91
N LYS A 723 6.78 -8.04 20.92
CA LYS A 723 6.51 -6.86 20.08
C LYS A 723 5.45 -5.93 20.69
N ALA A 724 4.65 -6.43 21.63
CA ALA A 724 3.65 -5.65 22.37
C ALA A 724 4.26 -4.84 23.54
N GLU A 725 5.53 -5.10 23.88
CA GLU A 725 6.38 -4.29 24.76
C GLU A 725 7.21 -3.28 23.95
#